data_AF-A0A9E0T4Q3-F1
#
_entry.id   AF-A0A9E0T4Q3-F1
#
_cell.length_a   1.000
_cell.length_b   1.000
_cell.length_c   1.000
_cell.angle_alpha   90.00
_cell.angle_beta   90.00
_cell.angle_gamma   90.00
#
_symmetry.space_group_name_H-M   'P 1'
#
loop_
_entity.id
_entity.type
_entity.pdbx_description
1 polymer ?
#
loop_
_entity_poly.entity_id
_entity_poly.type
_entity_poly.pdbx_seq_one_letter_code
_entity_poly.pdbx_strand_id
1 'polypeptide(L)'
;MERAARDLVPVCQPPGTPPPAPADGQGLDGRGLHLRTHVWIEARHLFTRAQAQSFCWLWLLGEDGRVHAVKIAAAHLGSARLPHILQARQAAAGDLPIANDQPLGPLWPLPGAPVAPAPRWSVSWGHPLSVELRRFAAQLDAEVLAALGRLEVPGAFFGSVGNYNRLAWLPAAVRERRLQALELFPPLIAPLLLDVYGRPDVYGTDEDQPLAHAALGAGIGHPLLAAIDHGRDLIGALATHYRVSRALIRSPLFREPWAAGFVSRETLQLLDAIPPSARPRQRAAFEPQLDLLRVLPIKASEEPDIARLAMAFSGGWDAVWSALEGSGPWLRGGLRDTRDFLRAALEQCELPPELAQLDLFQLALAWMARRGLPSLLAASRRWHAQPLLERPVHDGLPDAVQPLFGEYRCELGVATELTTRQALRDEGEAMHHCVGSYWRDCVLTPLCVAHLELTDGQTATVSYRHDGIADTPQFVRAELRGPRNDEPTNAHDLLAQIVNHHLNGNALWQRRREAVAEATRLRAVREPRPPQQVRPLDARSWRELRQVLGWAARQDDWLACKAQLLRGHVAGLPYHDGPAVLDQLADGDALQLVREPRNAHDPSAVRIDWNGRALGYIRRADNAAIAERMDSGQALTARIVHVSVGGTAWHAVEFAIRPA
;
A
#
# COMPACT_ATOMS: atom_id res chain seq x y z
N MET A 1 7.65 61.10 44.56
CA MET A 1 7.78 62.57 44.37
C MET A 1 8.60 62.74 43.11
N GLU A 2 8.01 62.92 41.93
CA GLU A 2 7.24 64.06 41.41
C GLU A 2 8.04 64.60 40.21
N ARG A 3 7.47 64.46 39.00
CA ARG A 3 7.12 65.55 38.03
C ARG A 3 8.34 66.23 37.38
N ALA A 4 8.42 66.49 36.08
CA ALA A 4 7.51 66.49 34.92
C ALA A 4 8.44 66.57 33.66
N ALA A 5 8.23 65.82 32.57
CA ALA A 5 7.31 66.07 31.44
C ALA A 5 7.63 67.32 30.59
N ARG A 6 7.84 67.08 29.28
CA ARG A 6 7.73 67.92 28.05
C ARG A 6 8.89 67.55 27.11
N ASP A 7 8.77 67.29 25.81
CA ASP A 7 7.69 67.21 24.84
C ASP A 7 8.27 66.43 23.65
N LEU A 8 7.48 65.58 22.98
CA LEU A 8 7.46 65.31 21.53
C LEU A 8 6.50 64.14 21.25
N VAL A 9 5.24 64.49 21.06
CA VAL A 9 4.17 63.63 20.53
C VAL A 9 4.08 63.87 19.03
N PRO A 10 4.09 62.84 18.16
CA PRO A 10 3.56 62.98 16.81
C PRO A 10 2.04 62.84 16.85
N VAL A 11 1.36 63.85 16.31
CA VAL A 11 -0.09 63.97 16.20
C VAL A 11 -0.67 62.82 15.36
N CYS A 12 -1.63 62.09 15.95
CA CYS A 12 -2.54 61.21 15.22
C CYS A 12 -3.48 62.06 14.35
N GLN A 13 -3.51 61.78 13.04
CA GLN A 13 -4.65 62.17 12.21
C GLN A 13 -5.80 61.15 12.38
N PRO A 14 -7.07 61.58 12.32
CA PRO A 14 -8.20 60.67 12.46
C PRO A 14 -8.27 59.70 11.27
N PRO A 15 -8.73 58.45 11.48
CA PRO A 15 -9.01 57.55 10.38
C PRO A 15 -10.15 58.15 9.55
N GLY A 16 -9.87 58.43 8.28
CA GLY A 16 -10.90 58.70 7.30
C GLY A 16 -11.91 57.55 7.30
N THR A 17 -13.19 57.90 7.19
CA THR A 17 -14.33 56.99 7.08
C THR A 17 -13.99 55.73 6.28
N PRO A 18 -14.26 54.52 6.80
CA PRO A 18 -14.05 53.29 6.04
C PRO A 18 -14.93 53.34 4.78
N PRO A 19 -14.41 52.94 3.61
CA PRO A 19 -15.25 52.74 2.44
C PRO A 19 -16.33 51.69 2.78
N PRO A 20 -17.54 51.80 2.22
CA PRO A 20 -18.59 50.81 2.46
C PRO A 20 -18.06 49.42 2.09
N ALA A 21 -18.37 48.43 2.93
CA ALA A 21 -18.06 47.03 2.66
C ALA A 21 -18.52 46.66 1.24
N PRO A 22 -17.68 45.99 0.43
CA PRO A 22 -18.12 45.56 -0.89
C PRO A 22 -19.26 44.56 -0.70
N ALA A 23 -20.40 44.91 -1.26
CA ALA A 23 -21.55 44.03 -1.36
C ALA A 23 -21.16 42.75 -2.09
N ASP A 24 -21.70 41.64 -1.59
CA ASP A 24 -21.64 40.33 -2.21
C ASP A 24 -21.93 40.41 -3.72
N GLY A 25 -21.04 39.80 -4.52
CA GLY A 25 -21.31 39.48 -5.92
C GLY A 25 -20.99 40.56 -6.96
N GLN A 26 -19.71 40.97 -7.09
CA GLN A 26 -19.24 41.67 -8.29
C GLN A 26 -17.87 41.14 -8.78
N GLY A 27 -17.89 40.65 -10.03
CA GLY A 27 -16.82 40.70 -11.04
C GLY A 27 -15.36 40.53 -10.62
N LEU A 28 -14.75 39.43 -11.07
CA LEU A 28 -13.31 39.33 -11.32
C LEU A 28 -12.91 40.37 -12.40
N ASP A 29 -12.69 41.61 -11.98
CA ASP A 29 -12.27 42.71 -12.85
C ASP A 29 -10.81 42.52 -13.33
N GLY A 30 -10.64 42.05 -14.56
CA GLY A 30 -9.66 42.48 -15.58
C GLY A 30 -8.15 42.62 -15.27
N ARG A 31 -7.64 42.28 -14.07
CA ARG A 31 -6.26 42.60 -13.66
C ARG A 31 -5.20 41.50 -13.84
N GLY A 32 -5.47 40.36 -14.49
CA GLY A 32 -4.56 39.19 -14.40
C GLY A 32 -4.36 38.33 -15.65
N LEU A 33 -4.50 38.88 -16.86
CA LEU A 33 -4.51 38.06 -18.10
C LEU A 33 -3.18 38.05 -18.89
N HIS A 34 -2.13 38.67 -18.35
CA HIS A 34 -0.86 38.85 -19.07
C HIS A 34 0.21 37.85 -18.61
N LEU A 35 1.12 37.53 -19.54
CA LEU A 35 2.29 36.69 -19.28
C LEU A 35 3.39 37.54 -18.66
N ARG A 36 3.89 37.14 -17.49
CA ARG A 36 5.00 37.81 -16.81
C ARG A 36 6.35 37.39 -17.39
N THR A 37 6.60 36.08 -17.49
CA THR A 37 7.83 35.53 -18.08
C THR A 37 7.60 34.11 -18.58
N HIS A 38 8.51 33.62 -19.43
CA HIS A 38 8.52 32.22 -19.87
C HIS A 38 9.94 31.73 -20.11
N VAL A 39 10.11 30.41 -20.14
CA VAL A 39 11.38 29.75 -20.50
C VAL A 39 11.08 28.55 -21.40
N TRP A 40 11.79 28.48 -22.52
CA TRP A 40 11.80 27.33 -23.42
C TRP A 40 12.92 26.36 -23.07
N ILE A 41 12.64 25.07 -23.15
CA ILE A 41 13.62 24.01 -22.90
C ILE A 41 13.57 22.98 -24.00
N GLU A 42 14.70 22.82 -24.68
CA GLU A 42 14.90 21.77 -25.66
C GLU A 42 15.03 20.40 -24.99
N ALA A 43 14.54 19.36 -25.67
CA ALA A 43 14.61 17.98 -25.20
C ALA A 43 15.99 17.55 -24.70
N ARG A 44 17.06 17.96 -25.40
CA ARG A 44 18.45 17.60 -25.07
C ARG A 44 18.90 18.04 -23.67
N HIS A 45 18.26 19.06 -23.11
CA HIS A 45 18.58 19.57 -21.77
C HIS A 45 17.89 18.77 -20.65
N LEU A 46 16.87 17.97 -20.98
CA LEU A 46 16.13 17.13 -20.04
C LEU A 46 16.37 15.62 -20.30
N PHE A 47 16.67 15.23 -21.54
CA PHE A 47 16.68 13.84 -22.01
C PHE A 47 17.87 13.52 -22.93
N THR A 48 18.31 12.26 -22.90
CA THR A 48 19.28 11.69 -23.86
C THR A 48 18.64 10.88 -24.99
N ARG A 49 17.35 10.53 -24.87
CA ARG A 49 16.65 9.66 -25.83
C ARG A 49 16.29 10.43 -27.09
N ALA A 50 16.57 9.85 -28.26
CA ALA A 50 16.28 10.47 -29.56
C ALA A 50 14.78 10.76 -29.78
N GLN A 51 13.89 9.89 -29.29
CA GLN A 51 12.44 10.06 -29.39
C GLN A 51 11.91 11.31 -28.67
N ALA A 52 12.61 11.81 -27.65
CA ALA A 52 12.22 13.03 -26.95
C ALA A 52 12.48 14.29 -27.80
N GLN A 53 13.32 14.22 -28.84
CA GLN A 53 13.71 15.38 -29.65
C GLN A 53 12.57 15.90 -30.56
N SER A 54 11.50 15.13 -30.73
CA SER A 54 10.29 15.60 -31.42
C SER A 54 9.49 16.62 -30.61
N PHE A 55 9.86 16.86 -29.34
CA PHE A 55 9.17 17.75 -28.42
C PHE A 55 10.09 18.81 -27.84
N CYS A 56 9.48 19.90 -27.36
CA CYS A 56 10.09 20.88 -26.48
C CYS A 56 9.17 21.14 -25.30
N TRP A 57 9.72 21.76 -24.27
CA TRP A 57 9.00 22.09 -23.05
C TRP A 57 8.98 23.60 -22.82
N LEU A 58 7.90 24.07 -22.24
CA LEU A 58 7.67 25.48 -21.98
C LEU A 58 7.14 25.66 -20.56
N TRP A 59 7.81 26.51 -19.80
CA TRP A 59 7.32 27.02 -18.52
C TRP A 59 6.87 28.47 -18.70
N LEU A 60 5.69 28.78 -18.19
CA LEU A 60 5.05 30.08 -18.23
C LEU A 60 4.78 30.53 -16.79
N LEU A 61 4.99 31.81 -16.50
CA LEU A 61 4.54 32.46 -15.28
C LEU A 61 3.61 33.62 -15.66
N GLY A 62 2.36 33.55 -15.22
CA GLY A 62 1.37 34.60 -15.40
C GLY A 62 1.55 35.75 -14.41
N GLU A 63 0.93 36.89 -14.72
CA GLU A 63 0.85 38.02 -13.78
C GLU A 63 0.01 37.71 -12.53
N ASP A 64 -0.89 36.74 -12.64
CA ASP A 64 -1.65 36.15 -11.53
C ASP A 64 -0.76 35.32 -10.58
N GLY A 65 0.52 35.14 -10.91
CA GLY A 65 1.49 34.39 -10.12
C GLY A 65 1.45 32.88 -10.34
N ARG A 66 0.61 32.38 -11.25
CA ARG A 66 0.49 30.94 -11.56
C ARG A 66 1.55 30.50 -12.57
N VAL A 67 2.04 29.28 -12.37
CA VAL A 67 3.00 28.63 -13.26
C VAL A 67 2.28 27.60 -14.13
N HIS A 68 2.66 27.51 -15.40
CA HIS A 68 2.17 26.45 -16.29
C HIS A 68 3.36 25.79 -16.98
N ALA A 69 3.41 24.47 -16.92
CA ALA A 69 4.39 23.67 -17.66
C ALA A 69 3.67 22.83 -18.70
N VAL A 70 4.17 22.84 -19.94
CA VAL A 70 3.61 22.07 -21.04
C VAL A 70 4.70 21.39 -21.86
N LYS A 71 4.40 20.18 -22.34
CA LYS A 71 5.14 19.52 -23.43
C LYS A 71 4.40 19.77 -24.74
N ILE A 72 5.14 20.17 -25.77
CA ILE A 72 4.59 20.49 -27.10
C ILE A 72 5.56 20.08 -28.21
N ALA A 73 5.09 19.99 -29.45
CA ALA A 73 5.93 19.66 -30.59
C ALA A 73 7.11 20.65 -30.75
N ALA A 74 8.30 20.12 -31.06
CA ALA A 74 9.55 20.88 -31.15
C ALA A 74 9.50 22.02 -32.19
N ALA A 75 8.62 21.93 -33.19
CA ALA A 75 8.40 22.97 -34.20
C ALA A 75 7.95 24.32 -33.62
N HIS A 76 7.45 24.33 -32.37
CA HIS A 76 7.02 25.56 -31.69
C HIS A 76 8.10 26.22 -30.84
N LEU A 77 9.28 25.61 -30.71
CA LEU A 77 10.38 26.12 -29.92
C LEU A 77 10.75 27.56 -30.33
N GLY A 78 10.85 28.46 -29.35
CA GLY A 78 11.23 29.85 -29.58
C GLY A 78 10.11 30.74 -30.16
N SER A 79 8.88 30.22 -30.29
CA SER A 79 7.74 31.04 -30.75
C SER A 79 7.48 32.21 -29.78
N ALA A 80 7.49 33.43 -30.32
CA ALA A 80 7.22 34.63 -29.54
C ALA A 80 5.73 34.80 -29.18
N ARG A 81 4.80 34.27 -30.00
CA ARG A 81 3.35 34.45 -29.80
C ARG A 81 2.73 33.38 -28.92
N LEU A 82 3.25 32.15 -28.97
CA LEU A 82 2.60 30.99 -28.37
C LEU A 82 2.49 31.07 -26.83
N PRO A 83 3.51 31.51 -26.07
CA PRO A 83 3.41 31.73 -24.63
C PRO A 83 2.21 32.60 -24.24
N HIS A 84 1.97 33.68 -24.98
CA HIS A 84 0.84 34.60 -24.73
C HIS A 84 -0.51 33.95 -25.04
N ILE A 85 -0.60 33.15 -26.12
CA ILE A 85 -1.82 32.42 -26.48
C ILE A 85 -2.17 31.41 -25.38
N LEU A 86 -1.19 30.65 -24.91
CA LEU A 86 -1.40 29.65 -23.85
C LEU A 86 -1.79 30.30 -22.52
N GLN A 87 -1.16 31.42 -22.15
CA GLN A 87 -1.56 32.19 -20.97
C GLN A 87 -3.01 32.68 -21.05
N ALA A 88 -3.41 33.26 -22.19
CA ALA A 88 -4.76 33.76 -22.38
C ALA A 88 -5.81 32.63 -22.31
N ARG A 89 -5.50 31.46 -22.89
CA ARG A 89 -6.35 30.27 -22.83
C ARG A 89 -6.51 29.75 -21.40
N GLN A 90 -5.40 29.67 -20.66
CA GLN A 90 -5.43 29.21 -19.28
C GLN A 90 -6.28 30.10 -18.39
N ALA A 91 -6.13 31.42 -18.53
CA ALA A 91 -6.91 32.35 -17.74
C ALA A 91 -8.41 32.29 -18.08
N ALA A 92 -8.78 31.86 -19.29
CA ALA A 92 -10.17 31.55 -19.65
C ALA A 92 -10.65 30.18 -19.09
N ALA A 93 -9.75 29.19 -18.96
CA ALA A 93 -10.07 27.85 -18.48
C ALA A 93 -10.10 27.73 -16.94
N GLY A 94 -9.50 28.67 -16.20
CA GLY A 94 -9.47 28.65 -14.74
C GLY A 94 -8.53 27.57 -14.18
N ASP A 95 -9.06 26.62 -13.40
CA ASP A 95 -8.33 25.48 -12.83
C ASP A 95 -8.30 24.25 -13.74
N LEU A 96 -9.03 24.28 -14.85
CA LEU A 96 -9.04 23.17 -15.79
C LEU A 96 -7.73 23.12 -16.59
N PRO A 97 -7.22 21.91 -16.92
CA PRO A 97 -6.08 21.77 -17.80
C PRO A 97 -6.38 22.37 -19.17
N ILE A 98 -5.37 22.97 -19.81
CA ILE A 98 -5.49 23.43 -21.21
C ILE A 98 -5.86 22.24 -22.09
N ALA A 99 -7.05 22.27 -22.69
CA ALA A 99 -7.53 21.20 -23.56
C ALA A 99 -6.60 21.02 -24.78
N ASN A 100 -6.44 19.76 -25.18
CA ASN A 100 -5.73 19.39 -26.40
C ASN A 100 -6.47 19.95 -27.61
N ASP A 101 -5.89 20.95 -28.27
CA ASP A 101 -6.55 21.69 -29.34
C ASP A 101 -5.89 21.37 -30.68
N GLN A 102 -6.67 20.93 -31.67
CA GLN A 102 -6.16 20.42 -32.94
C GLN A 102 -5.29 21.39 -33.79
N PRO A 103 -5.32 22.74 -33.68
CA PRO A 103 -4.45 23.59 -34.49
C PRO A 103 -3.02 23.76 -33.95
N LEU A 104 -2.74 23.41 -32.69
CA LEU A 104 -1.40 23.53 -32.06
C LEU A 104 -0.62 22.21 -32.02
N GLY A 105 -1.18 21.15 -32.61
CA GLY A 105 -0.69 19.79 -32.39
C GLY A 105 -0.93 19.32 -30.95
N PRO A 106 -0.41 18.14 -30.58
CA PRO A 106 -0.67 17.59 -29.26
C PRO A 106 0.10 18.38 -28.19
N LEU A 107 -0.63 18.81 -27.16
CA LEU A 107 -0.20 19.59 -26.01
C LEU A 107 -0.50 18.81 -24.73
N TRP A 108 0.52 18.62 -23.90
CA TRP A 108 0.35 17.91 -22.63
C TRP A 108 0.64 18.87 -21.47
N PRO A 109 -0.36 19.20 -20.62
CA PRO A 109 -0.13 19.91 -19.39
C PRO A 109 0.66 19.03 -18.42
N LEU A 110 1.61 19.62 -17.70
CA LEU A 110 2.51 18.93 -16.79
C LEU A 110 2.36 19.46 -15.35
N PRO A 111 1.23 19.19 -14.66
CA PRO A 111 1.04 19.65 -13.29
C PRO A 111 2.04 19.00 -12.30
N GLY A 112 2.52 17.80 -12.61
CA GLY A 112 3.55 17.09 -11.83
C GLY A 112 5.00 17.51 -12.13
N ALA A 113 5.22 18.43 -13.07
CA ALA A 113 6.56 18.91 -13.38
C ALA A 113 7.11 19.81 -12.26
N PRO A 114 8.44 19.92 -12.10
CA PRO A 114 9.04 20.89 -11.18
C PRO A 114 8.57 22.32 -11.43
N VAL A 115 8.30 23.08 -10.37
CA VAL A 115 7.89 24.50 -10.49
C VAL A 115 8.89 25.30 -11.31
N ALA A 116 10.17 25.12 -10.98
CA ALA A 116 11.29 25.64 -11.77
C ALA A 116 11.94 24.47 -12.52
N PRO A 117 12.18 24.60 -13.83
CA PRO A 117 12.75 23.51 -14.61
C PRO A 117 14.19 23.18 -14.16
N ALA A 118 14.49 21.89 -14.05
CA ALA A 118 15.80 21.40 -13.66
C ALA A 118 16.47 20.66 -14.83
N PRO A 119 17.34 21.32 -15.61
CA PRO A 119 18.08 20.67 -16.69
C PRO A 119 19.12 19.70 -16.12
N ARG A 120 19.62 18.82 -17.00
CA ARG A 120 20.72 17.91 -16.67
C ARG A 120 22.00 18.65 -16.30
N TRP A 121 22.87 17.97 -15.58
CA TRP A 121 24.21 18.41 -15.17
C TRP A 121 25.13 18.87 -16.32
N SER A 122 24.78 18.57 -17.58
CA SER A 122 25.45 19.09 -18.76
C SER A 122 25.25 20.60 -18.99
N VAL A 123 24.30 21.23 -18.29
CA VAL A 123 24.06 22.68 -18.34
C VAL A 123 24.77 23.36 -17.17
N SER A 124 25.91 24.00 -17.46
CA SER A 124 26.72 24.67 -16.42
C SER A 124 26.05 25.94 -15.87
N TRP A 125 26.54 26.45 -14.74
CA TRP A 125 25.97 27.63 -14.09
C TRP A 125 25.98 28.89 -14.97
N GLY A 126 27.01 29.05 -15.81
CA GLY A 126 27.16 30.18 -16.73
C GLY A 126 26.41 30.03 -18.06
N HIS A 127 25.81 28.88 -18.33
CA HIS A 127 25.10 28.62 -19.58
C HIS A 127 23.90 29.57 -19.74
N PRO A 128 23.58 30.08 -20.95
CA PRO A 128 22.45 30.99 -21.18
C PRO A 128 21.11 30.46 -20.63
N LEU A 129 20.79 29.18 -20.87
CA LEU A 129 19.62 28.53 -20.29
C LEU A 129 19.59 28.63 -18.75
N SER A 130 20.71 28.40 -18.06
CA SER A 130 20.78 28.54 -16.61
C SER A 130 20.52 29.98 -16.14
N VAL A 131 20.95 30.97 -16.92
CA VAL A 131 20.65 32.39 -16.65
C VAL A 131 19.15 32.66 -16.77
N GLU A 132 18.50 32.15 -17.83
CA GLU A 132 17.06 32.28 -18.04
C GLU A 132 16.25 31.57 -16.94
N LEU A 133 16.64 30.36 -16.58
CA LEU A 133 16.02 29.60 -15.50
C LEU A 133 16.11 30.32 -14.15
N ARG A 134 17.26 30.95 -13.84
CA ARG A 134 17.38 31.75 -12.61
C ARG A 134 16.52 33.00 -12.65
N ARG A 135 16.42 33.69 -13.80
CA ARG A 135 15.52 34.84 -13.94
C ARG A 135 14.04 34.45 -13.81
N PHE A 136 13.67 33.28 -14.30
CA PHE A 136 12.34 32.73 -14.10
C PHE A 136 12.10 32.42 -12.62
N ALA A 137 12.99 31.65 -11.99
CA ALA A 137 12.88 31.26 -10.59
C ALA A 137 12.84 32.45 -9.63
N ALA A 138 13.57 33.54 -9.93
CA ALA A 138 13.59 34.75 -9.12
C ALA A 138 12.24 35.50 -9.06
N GLN A 139 11.28 35.15 -9.91
CA GLN A 139 9.95 35.76 -9.96
C GLN A 139 8.87 34.90 -9.28
N LEU A 140 9.23 33.71 -8.81
CA LEU A 140 8.33 32.81 -8.10
C LEU A 140 8.17 33.25 -6.63
N ASP A 141 7.05 32.87 -6.02
CA ASP A 141 6.79 33.11 -4.60
C ASP A 141 7.77 32.28 -3.74
N ALA A 142 8.71 32.98 -3.11
CA ALA A 142 9.77 32.36 -2.33
C ALA A 142 9.25 31.65 -1.06
N GLU A 143 8.15 32.13 -0.46
CA GLU A 143 7.58 31.52 0.74
C GLU A 143 6.91 30.19 0.39
N VAL A 144 6.17 30.15 -0.72
CA VAL A 144 5.56 28.90 -1.23
C VAL A 144 6.63 27.90 -1.61
N LEU A 145 7.67 28.32 -2.35
CA LEU A 145 8.78 27.43 -2.71
C LEU A 145 9.50 26.87 -1.49
N ALA A 146 9.77 27.72 -0.49
CA ALA A 146 10.42 27.29 0.74
C ALA A 146 9.53 26.32 1.54
N ALA A 147 8.21 26.54 1.58
CA ALA A 147 7.28 25.64 2.24
C ALA A 147 7.23 24.27 1.56
N LEU A 148 7.10 24.21 0.22
CA LEU A 148 7.12 22.96 -0.52
C LEU A 148 8.45 22.22 -0.35
N GLY A 149 9.58 22.94 -0.45
CA GLY A 149 10.91 22.35 -0.26
C GLY A 149 11.14 21.81 1.17
N ARG A 150 10.54 22.44 2.20
CA ARG A 150 10.60 21.91 3.57
C ARG A 150 9.86 20.59 3.74
N LEU A 151 8.88 20.26 2.88
CA LEU A 151 8.17 18.98 2.92
C LEU A 151 8.97 17.84 2.26
N GLU A 152 9.95 18.16 1.43
CA GLU A 152 10.69 17.18 0.63
C GLU A 152 11.81 16.53 1.45
N VAL A 153 11.51 15.35 1.96
CA VAL A 153 12.49 14.37 2.42
C VAL A 153 12.63 13.26 1.36
N PRO A 154 13.74 12.51 1.30
CA PRO A 154 13.90 11.43 0.31
C PRO A 154 12.69 10.49 0.28
N GLY A 155 11.95 10.48 -0.83
CA GLY A 155 10.71 9.70 -1.00
C GLY A 155 9.62 10.46 -1.75
N ALA A 156 9.09 11.53 -1.15
CA ALA A 156 7.99 12.33 -1.70
C ALA A 156 8.49 13.59 -2.41
N PHE A 157 7.80 13.96 -3.49
CA PHE A 157 8.03 15.16 -4.28
C PHE A 157 6.81 16.10 -4.18
N PHE A 158 7.04 17.33 -3.71
CA PHE A 158 6.00 18.33 -3.47
C PHE A 158 6.18 19.59 -4.31
N GLY A 159 7.39 19.86 -4.79
CA GLY A 159 7.78 21.01 -5.62
C GLY A 159 7.26 20.94 -7.05
N SER A 160 6.01 20.53 -7.24
CA SER A 160 5.34 20.46 -8.52
C SER A 160 4.62 21.77 -8.87
N VAL A 161 4.45 22.03 -10.16
CA VAL A 161 3.69 23.18 -10.69
C VAL A 161 2.28 23.22 -10.11
N GLY A 162 1.60 22.07 -10.05
CA GLY A 162 0.25 21.95 -9.50
C GLY A 162 0.17 22.37 -8.03
N ASN A 163 1.08 21.86 -7.20
CA ASN A 163 1.12 22.20 -5.78
C ASN A 163 1.48 23.66 -5.51
N TYR A 164 2.42 24.21 -6.27
CA TYR A 164 2.75 25.63 -6.20
C TYR A 164 1.53 26.50 -6.50
N ASN A 165 0.80 26.20 -7.58
CA ASN A 165 -0.38 26.98 -7.95
C ASN A 165 -1.49 26.92 -6.90
N ARG A 166 -1.70 25.76 -6.25
CA ARG A 166 -2.69 25.61 -5.17
C ARG A 166 -2.42 26.51 -3.96
N LEU A 167 -1.18 26.97 -3.79
CA LEU A 167 -0.77 27.83 -2.68
C LEU A 167 -0.56 29.29 -3.11
N ALA A 168 0.15 29.50 -4.22
CA ALA A 168 0.54 30.83 -4.71
C ALA A 168 -0.66 31.69 -5.11
N TRP A 169 -1.73 31.07 -5.65
CA TRP A 169 -2.92 31.76 -6.13
C TRP A 169 -3.95 32.10 -5.04
N LEU A 170 -3.69 31.72 -3.78
CA LEU A 170 -4.61 31.98 -2.68
C LEU A 170 -4.54 33.45 -2.21
N PRO A 171 -5.64 34.00 -1.66
CA PRO A 171 -5.61 35.28 -0.96
C PRO A 171 -4.55 35.26 0.16
N ALA A 172 -3.80 36.35 0.34
CA ALA A 172 -2.63 36.40 1.21
C ALA A 172 -2.88 35.84 2.62
N ALA A 173 -4.00 36.20 3.27
CA ALA A 173 -4.34 35.72 4.60
C ALA A 173 -4.65 34.21 4.64
N VAL A 174 -5.27 33.66 3.59
CA VAL A 174 -5.54 32.22 3.48
C VAL A 174 -4.25 31.46 3.19
N ARG A 175 -3.41 32.00 2.30
CA ARG A 175 -2.09 31.47 1.97
C ARG A 175 -1.24 31.34 3.23
N GLU A 176 -1.09 32.42 4.00
CA GLU A 176 -0.32 32.44 5.24
C GLU A 176 -0.77 31.33 6.21
N ARG A 177 -2.08 31.20 6.43
CA ARG A 177 -2.65 30.18 7.33
C ARG A 177 -2.42 28.75 6.82
N ARG A 178 -2.54 28.51 5.51
CA ARG A 178 -2.28 27.19 4.91
C ARG A 178 -0.79 26.83 4.96
N LEU A 179 0.10 27.78 4.69
CA LEU A 179 1.55 27.59 4.84
C LEU A 179 1.91 27.28 6.30
N GLN A 180 1.34 28.01 7.25
CA GLN A 180 1.51 27.74 8.68
C GLN A 180 0.98 26.35 9.07
N ALA A 181 -0.17 25.93 8.55
CA ALA A 181 -0.73 24.60 8.81
C ALA A 181 0.18 23.48 8.26
N LEU A 182 0.72 23.65 7.04
CA LEU A 182 1.70 22.73 6.44
C LEU A 182 2.97 22.64 7.27
N GLU A 183 3.44 23.74 7.85
CA GLU A 183 4.62 23.75 8.72
C GLU A 183 4.34 23.07 10.08
N LEU A 184 3.16 23.32 10.65
CA LEU A 184 2.80 22.77 11.96
C LEU A 184 2.51 21.27 11.91
N PHE A 185 1.86 20.78 10.86
CA PHE A 185 1.44 19.38 10.73
C PHE A 185 1.72 18.80 9.34
N PRO A 186 2.98 18.74 8.87
CA PRO A 186 3.31 18.40 7.49
C PRO A 186 2.62 17.13 6.96
N PRO A 187 2.72 15.96 7.62
CA PRO A 187 2.23 14.71 7.05
C PRO A 187 0.72 14.53 7.19
N LEU A 188 0.04 15.41 7.93
CA LEU A 188 -1.42 15.42 8.09
C LEU A 188 -2.08 16.46 7.17
N ILE A 189 -1.42 17.58 6.89
CA ILE A 189 -2.00 18.66 6.08
C ILE A 189 -1.60 18.52 4.61
N ALA A 190 -0.38 18.08 4.30
CA ALA A 190 0.08 17.90 2.93
C ALA A 190 -0.87 17.03 2.08
N PRO A 191 -1.28 15.82 2.47
CA PRO A 191 -2.20 14.99 1.65
C PRO A 191 -3.61 15.58 1.51
N LEU A 192 -3.96 16.58 2.32
CA LEU A 192 -5.24 17.26 2.22
C LEU A 192 -5.19 18.38 1.18
N LEU A 193 -4.10 19.14 1.14
CA LEU A 193 -3.99 20.35 0.29
C LEU A 193 -3.20 20.12 -1.00
N LEU A 194 -2.30 19.13 -1.02
CA LEU A 194 -1.27 18.93 -2.04
C LEU A 194 -1.34 17.51 -2.60
N ASP A 195 -0.98 17.37 -3.87
CA ASP A 195 -0.74 16.07 -4.48
C ASP A 195 0.63 15.56 -4.05
N VAL A 196 0.71 14.27 -3.74
CA VAL A 196 1.94 13.60 -3.32
C VAL A 196 2.49 12.82 -4.50
N TYR A 197 3.61 13.26 -5.07
CA TYR A 197 4.28 12.56 -6.16
C TYR A 197 5.44 11.71 -5.63
N GLY A 198 5.73 10.57 -6.27
CA GLY A 198 6.96 9.81 -5.98
C GLY A 198 8.20 10.36 -6.70
N ARG A 199 7.98 11.10 -7.80
CA ARG A 199 9.02 11.74 -8.62
C ARG A 199 8.39 12.84 -9.49
N PRO A 200 9.18 13.81 -9.97
CA PRO A 200 8.69 14.82 -10.90
C PRO A 200 8.26 14.22 -12.24
N ASP A 201 7.10 14.65 -12.76
CA ASP A 201 6.62 14.28 -14.10
C ASP A 201 6.92 15.38 -15.12
N VAL A 202 7.90 15.13 -15.98
CA VAL A 202 8.22 15.98 -17.14
C VAL A 202 7.85 15.33 -18.47
N TYR A 203 7.20 14.16 -18.45
CA TYR A 203 6.85 13.41 -19.65
C TYR A 203 5.39 13.59 -20.05
N GLY A 204 4.50 13.81 -19.08
CA GLY A 204 3.05 13.90 -19.28
C GLY A 204 2.46 12.57 -19.75
N THR A 205 2.95 11.48 -19.17
CA THR A 205 2.47 10.10 -19.38
C THR A 205 1.67 9.65 -18.17
N ASP A 206 0.66 8.80 -18.37
CA ASP A 206 -0.16 8.25 -17.26
C ASP A 206 0.63 7.39 -16.25
N GLU A 207 1.90 7.07 -16.54
CA GLU A 207 2.77 6.30 -15.65
C GLU A 207 3.22 7.05 -14.38
N ASP A 208 3.15 8.40 -14.37
CA ASP A 208 3.67 9.25 -13.29
C ASP A 208 2.56 9.99 -12.52
N GLN A 209 1.44 9.32 -12.28
CA GLN A 209 0.35 9.86 -11.48
C GLN A 209 0.76 10.06 -10.00
N PRO A 210 0.11 11.00 -9.28
CA PRO A 210 0.30 11.16 -7.85
C PRO A 210 0.06 9.85 -7.09
N LEU A 211 0.91 9.58 -6.10
CA LEU A 211 0.72 8.49 -5.12
C LEU A 211 -0.53 8.74 -4.26
N ALA A 212 -0.85 10.01 -4.03
CA ALA A 212 -2.09 10.45 -3.42
C ALA A 212 -2.49 11.82 -4.01
N HIS A 213 -3.76 11.96 -4.36
CA HIS A 213 -4.33 13.26 -4.72
C HIS A 213 -4.73 14.03 -3.46
N ALA A 214 -4.68 15.37 -3.54
CA ALA A 214 -5.17 16.24 -2.49
C ALA A 214 -6.64 15.91 -2.17
N ALA A 215 -6.86 15.40 -0.96
CA ALA A 215 -8.18 14.91 -0.55
C ALA A 215 -9.19 16.05 -0.38
N LEU A 216 -8.71 17.24 -0.04
CA LEU A 216 -9.50 18.46 0.06
C LEU A 216 -9.14 19.32 -1.14
N GLY A 217 -9.87 19.14 -2.25
CA GLY A 217 -9.82 20.08 -3.37
C GLY A 217 -10.20 21.50 -2.93
N ALA A 218 -10.37 22.43 -3.87
CA ALA A 218 -10.92 23.77 -3.60
C ALA A 218 -12.42 23.77 -3.16
N GLY A 219 -12.91 22.66 -2.60
CA GLY A 219 -14.28 22.42 -2.20
C GLY A 219 -14.69 23.28 -1.01
N ILE A 220 -15.55 24.25 -1.29
CA ILE A 220 -16.18 25.13 -0.30
C ILE A 220 -17.02 24.26 0.66
N GLY A 221 -16.79 24.38 1.97
CA GLY A 221 -17.66 23.78 3.00
C GLY A 221 -17.06 22.64 3.84
N HIS A 222 -15.83 22.17 3.56
CA HIS A 222 -15.21 21.15 4.41
C HIS A 222 -14.80 21.75 5.78
N PRO A 223 -15.26 21.19 6.93
CA PRO A 223 -15.01 21.78 8.25
C PRO A 223 -13.54 21.99 8.60
N LEU A 224 -12.66 21.06 8.19
CA LEU A 224 -11.22 21.17 8.41
C LEU A 224 -10.58 22.25 7.53
N LEU A 225 -10.96 22.39 6.26
CA LEU A 225 -10.48 23.48 5.42
C LEU A 225 -10.90 24.82 6.01
N ALA A 226 -12.16 24.94 6.43
CA ALA A 226 -12.64 26.14 7.11
C ALA A 226 -11.92 26.39 8.44
N ALA A 227 -11.47 25.35 9.15
CA ALA A 227 -10.66 25.52 10.36
C ALA A 227 -9.26 26.08 10.04
N ILE A 228 -8.61 25.57 8.99
CA ILE A 228 -7.32 26.08 8.50
C ILE A 228 -7.48 27.53 8.02
N ASP A 229 -8.42 27.77 7.11
CA ASP A 229 -8.56 29.06 6.41
C ASP A 229 -9.02 30.19 7.34
N HIS A 230 -9.70 29.89 8.46
CA HIS A 230 -10.12 30.89 9.46
C HIS A 230 -9.22 30.91 10.71
N GLY A 231 -8.14 30.11 10.77
CA GLY A 231 -7.23 30.06 11.92
C GLY A 231 -7.88 29.56 13.21
N ARG A 232 -8.79 28.59 13.12
CA ARG A 232 -9.47 27.95 14.27
C ARG A 232 -8.61 26.82 14.87
N ASP A 233 -9.12 26.14 15.90
CA ASP A 233 -8.43 25.02 16.56
C ASP A 233 -8.14 23.86 15.59
N LEU A 234 -6.93 23.85 15.03
CA LEU A 234 -6.50 22.85 14.07
C LEU A 234 -6.30 21.47 14.71
N ILE A 235 -5.91 21.39 15.99
CA ILE A 235 -5.74 20.12 16.70
C ILE A 235 -7.08 19.40 16.82
N GLY A 236 -8.13 20.13 17.22
CA GLY A 236 -9.48 19.59 17.29
C GLY A 236 -10.01 19.15 15.94
N ALA A 237 -9.85 20.00 14.92
CA ALA A 237 -10.32 19.70 13.57
C ALA A 237 -9.63 18.47 12.96
N LEU A 238 -8.31 18.33 13.14
CA LEU A 238 -7.55 17.16 12.68
C LEU A 238 -7.95 15.90 13.45
N ALA A 239 -8.11 15.98 14.77
CA ALA A 239 -8.55 14.86 15.60
C ALA A 239 -9.92 14.33 15.15
N THR A 240 -10.86 15.23 14.88
CA THR A 240 -12.18 14.86 14.35
C THR A 240 -12.11 14.27 12.94
N HIS A 241 -11.35 14.89 12.04
CA HIS A 241 -11.24 14.43 10.65
C HIS A 241 -10.63 13.03 10.56
N TYR A 242 -9.51 12.79 11.26
CA TYR A 242 -8.83 11.50 11.26
C TYR A 242 -9.42 10.48 12.23
N ARG A 243 -10.42 10.88 13.04
CA ARG A 243 -11.03 10.07 14.10
C ARG A 243 -9.99 9.50 15.08
N VAL A 244 -9.12 10.38 15.57
CA VAL A 244 -8.06 10.04 16.54
C VAL A 244 -8.05 11.03 17.71
N SER A 245 -7.36 10.69 18.79
CA SER A 245 -7.25 11.57 19.95
C SER A 245 -6.49 12.86 19.64
N ARG A 246 -6.91 13.96 20.29
CA ARG A 246 -6.14 15.22 20.30
C ARG A 246 -4.75 15.06 20.91
N ALA A 247 -4.53 14.01 21.70
CA ALA A 247 -3.21 13.69 22.26
C ALA A 247 -2.27 13.16 21.17
N LEU A 248 -2.78 12.33 20.26
CA LEU A 248 -2.00 11.86 19.11
C LEU A 248 -1.64 13.03 18.20
N ILE A 249 -2.59 13.90 17.83
CA ILE A 249 -2.29 15.05 16.95
C ILE A 249 -1.21 15.96 17.54
N ARG A 250 -1.13 16.10 18.87
CA ARG A 250 -0.08 16.89 19.55
C ARG A 250 1.31 16.24 19.52
N SER A 251 1.41 14.98 19.08
CA SER A 251 2.67 14.24 19.03
C SER A 251 3.73 14.96 18.21
N PRO A 252 5.02 14.94 18.65
CA PRO A 252 6.13 15.43 17.84
C PRO A 252 6.27 14.71 16.50
N LEU A 253 5.74 13.48 16.35
CA LEU A 253 5.78 12.70 15.11
C LEU A 253 5.23 13.44 13.90
N PHE A 254 4.27 14.35 14.10
CA PHE A 254 3.62 15.08 13.02
C PHE A 254 4.17 16.49 12.86
N ARG A 255 5.29 16.83 13.49
CA ARG A 255 5.97 18.13 13.34
C ARG A 255 7.06 18.12 12.28
N GLU A 256 7.38 16.93 11.77
CA GLU A 256 8.39 16.73 10.74
C GLU A 256 7.72 16.13 9.48
N PRO A 257 8.25 16.40 8.28
CA PRO A 257 7.79 15.77 7.04
C PRO A 257 8.02 14.25 7.06
N TRP A 258 7.14 13.49 6.43
CA TRP A 258 7.25 12.03 6.32
C TRP A 258 7.78 11.62 4.95
N ALA A 259 8.55 10.51 4.87
CA ALA A 259 9.13 10.06 3.59
C ALA A 259 8.06 9.73 2.54
N ALA A 260 6.93 9.18 2.98
CA ALA A 260 5.77 8.94 2.12
C ALA A 260 4.96 10.20 1.80
N GLY A 261 5.23 11.33 2.46
CA GLY A 261 4.46 12.57 2.36
C GLY A 261 3.14 12.59 3.14
N PHE A 262 2.69 11.44 3.64
CA PHE A 262 1.44 11.30 4.41
C PHE A 262 1.51 10.17 5.43
N VAL A 263 0.55 10.15 6.36
CA VAL A 263 0.32 9.02 7.28
C VAL A 263 -0.99 8.33 6.93
N SER A 264 -0.96 7.00 6.75
CA SER A 264 -2.18 6.25 6.45
C SER A 264 -3.14 6.23 7.65
N ARG A 265 -4.44 6.01 7.37
CA ARG A 265 -5.47 5.95 8.41
C ARG A 265 -5.22 4.81 9.40
N GLU A 266 -4.82 3.65 8.91
CA GLU A 266 -4.51 2.45 9.72
C GLU A 266 -3.32 2.74 10.64
N THR A 267 -2.32 3.46 10.13
CA THR A 267 -1.14 3.86 10.90
C THR A 267 -1.51 4.85 12.01
N LEU A 268 -2.39 5.82 11.71
CA LEU A 268 -2.90 6.76 12.71
C LEU A 268 -3.72 6.06 13.79
N GLN A 269 -4.59 5.12 13.41
CA GLN A 269 -5.39 4.33 14.37
C GLN A 269 -4.49 3.48 15.27
N LEU A 270 -3.46 2.84 14.71
CA LEU A 270 -2.47 2.08 15.49
C LEU A 270 -1.74 2.99 16.49
N LEU A 271 -1.20 4.12 16.03
CA LEU A 271 -0.53 5.08 16.90
C LEU A 271 -1.45 5.62 18.00
N ASP A 272 -2.74 5.80 17.71
CA ASP A 272 -3.70 6.31 18.69
C ASP A 272 -4.03 5.26 19.75
N ALA A 273 -4.15 3.99 19.34
CA ALA A 273 -4.39 2.88 20.23
C ALA A 273 -3.20 2.58 21.15
N ILE A 274 -1.97 2.96 20.78
CA ILE A 274 -0.80 2.85 21.66
C ILE A 274 -0.90 3.89 22.79
N PRO A 275 -0.69 3.52 24.06
CA PRO A 275 -0.71 4.47 25.17
C PRO A 275 0.26 5.63 24.95
N PRO A 276 -0.09 6.89 25.27
CA PRO A 276 0.75 8.07 24.98
C PRO A 276 2.19 7.97 25.50
N SER A 277 2.41 7.30 26.65
CA SER A 277 3.74 7.09 27.23
C SER A 277 4.62 6.10 26.44
N ALA A 278 4.00 5.24 25.63
CA ALA A 278 4.64 4.18 24.88
C ALA A 278 4.78 4.48 23.38
N ARG A 279 4.19 5.59 22.90
CA ARG A 279 4.27 6.01 21.50
C ARG A 279 5.70 6.41 21.13
N PRO A 280 6.12 6.17 19.88
CA PRO A 280 7.37 6.70 19.36
C PRO A 280 7.33 8.23 19.38
N ARG A 281 8.48 8.86 19.63
CA ARG A 281 8.60 10.33 19.66
C ARG A 281 9.22 10.90 18.40
N GLN A 282 9.98 10.10 17.67
CA GLN A 282 10.72 10.52 16.49
C GLN A 282 10.31 9.69 15.29
N ARG A 283 10.13 10.36 14.14
CA ARG A 283 9.80 9.73 12.87
C ARG A 283 10.80 8.64 12.48
N ALA A 284 12.10 8.91 12.68
CA ALA A 284 13.19 8.00 12.34
C ALA A 284 13.13 6.65 13.08
N ALA A 285 12.50 6.61 14.26
CA ALA A 285 12.29 5.39 15.05
C ALA A 285 10.98 4.65 14.70
N PHE A 286 10.18 5.20 13.77
CA PHE A 286 8.87 4.66 13.41
C PHE A 286 8.75 4.26 11.95
N GLU A 287 9.13 5.14 11.01
CA GLU A 287 8.93 4.90 9.57
C GLU A 287 9.60 3.62 9.06
N PRO A 288 10.87 3.32 9.39
CA PRO A 288 11.51 2.08 8.94
C PRO A 288 10.80 0.80 9.41
N GLN A 289 10.14 0.87 10.59
CA GLN A 289 9.46 -0.26 11.20
C GLN A 289 8.09 -0.54 10.57
N LEU A 290 7.50 0.41 9.84
CA LEU A 290 6.21 0.19 9.15
C LEU A 290 6.31 -0.95 8.12
N ASP A 291 7.42 -1.07 7.42
CA ASP A 291 7.66 -2.16 6.47
C ASP A 291 7.82 -3.51 7.15
N LEU A 292 8.33 -3.53 8.39
CA LEU A 292 8.44 -4.73 9.21
C LEU A 292 7.07 -5.15 9.77
N LEU A 293 6.19 -4.21 10.09
CA LEU A 293 4.81 -4.53 10.45
C LEU A 293 4.04 -5.18 9.30
N ARG A 294 4.29 -4.75 8.06
CA ARG A 294 3.63 -5.29 6.86
C ARG A 294 3.96 -6.77 6.57
N VAL A 295 5.10 -7.27 7.07
CA VAL A 295 5.46 -8.69 6.88
C VAL A 295 4.88 -9.61 7.96
N LEU A 296 4.33 -9.06 9.04
CA LEU A 296 3.72 -9.85 10.09
C LEU A 296 2.46 -10.57 9.56
N PRO A 297 2.17 -11.80 10.04
CA PRO A 297 0.98 -12.54 9.65
C PRO A 297 -0.25 -12.02 10.40
N ILE A 298 -0.59 -10.75 10.18
CA ILE A 298 -1.68 -10.05 10.88
C ILE A 298 -2.67 -9.47 9.88
N LYS A 299 -3.94 -9.41 10.29
CA LYS A 299 -5.01 -8.69 9.58
C LYS A 299 -5.71 -7.80 10.59
N ALA A 300 -5.25 -6.56 10.72
CA ALA A 300 -5.85 -5.56 11.61
C ALA A 300 -6.61 -4.54 10.76
N SER A 301 -7.83 -4.92 10.36
CA SER A 301 -8.72 -4.05 9.56
C SER A 301 -9.81 -3.39 10.40
N GLU A 302 -10.06 -3.90 11.60
CA GLU A 302 -11.13 -3.45 12.50
C GLU A 302 -10.53 -2.86 13.79
N GLU A 303 -11.23 -1.95 14.44
CA GLU A 303 -10.76 -1.23 15.64
C GLU A 303 -10.26 -2.16 16.78
N PRO A 304 -10.93 -3.28 17.12
CA PRO A 304 -10.44 -4.20 18.15
C PRO A 304 -9.11 -4.87 17.78
N ASP A 305 -8.89 -5.18 16.50
CA ASP A 305 -7.65 -5.81 16.03
C ASP A 305 -6.48 -4.83 16.10
N ILE A 306 -6.74 -3.55 15.78
CA ILE A 306 -5.76 -2.47 15.93
C ILE A 306 -5.41 -2.25 17.41
N ALA A 307 -6.41 -2.26 18.31
CA ALA A 307 -6.16 -2.16 19.75
C ALA A 307 -5.28 -3.30 20.27
N ARG A 308 -5.52 -4.54 19.82
CA ARG A 308 -4.69 -5.72 20.18
C ARG A 308 -3.28 -5.63 19.63
N LEU A 309 -3.12 -5.16 18.39
CA LEU A 309 -1.81 -4.89 17.83
C LEU A 309 -1.08 -3.82 18.66
N ALA A 310 -1.77 -2.77 19.08
CA ALA A 310 -1.21 -1.72 19.91
C ALA A 310 -0.76 -2.22 21.29
N MET A 311 -1.44 -3.21 21.87
CA MET A 311 -1.01 -3.85 23.13
C MET A 311 0.38 -4.47 23.02
N ALA A 312 0.80 -4.92 21.84
CA ALA A 312 2.16 -5.43 21.62
C ALA A 312 3.24 -4.38 21.91
N PHE A 313 2.88 -3.11 21.90
CA PHE A 313 3.75 -1.95 22.12
C PHE A 313 3.48 -1.24 23.46
N SER A 314 2.68 -1.81 24.37
CA SER A 314 2.33 -1.16 25.64
C SER A 314 3.54 -0.88 26.54
N GLY A 315 4.62 -1.67 26.39
CA GLY A 315 5.90 -1.48 27.08
C GLY A 315 6.80 -0.40 26.48
N GLY A 316 6.38 0.24 25.38
CA GLY A 316 7.15 1.24 24.65
C GLY A 316 7.53 0.73 23.25
N TRP A 317 7.20 1.53 22.23
CA TRP A 317 7.53 1.24 20.84
C TRP A 317 9.03 0.97 20.64
N ASP A 318 9.88 1.91 21.08
CA ASP A 318 11.33 1.83 20.91
C ASP A 318 11.91 0.60 21.64
N ALA A 319 11.42 0.31 22.84
CA ALA A 319 11.87 -0.85 23.62
C ALA A 319 11.56 -2.18 22.93
N VAL A 320 10.40 -2.30 22.28
CA VAL A 320 10.02 -3.49 21.52
C VAL A 320 10.94 -3.69 20.33
N TRP A 321 11.19 -2.63 19.55
CA TRP A 321 12.04 -2.73 18.36
C TRP A 321 13.52 -2.94 18.70
N SER A 322 14.05 -2.28 19.73
CA SER A 322 15.42 -2.55 20.21
C SER A 322 15.60 -4.01 20.65
N ALA A 323 14.59 -4.62 21.29
CA ALA A 323 14.64 -6.03 21.65
C ALA A 323 14.64 -6.96 20.42
N LEU A 324 13.92 -6.58 19.36
CA LEU A 324 13.86 -7.33 18.10
C LEU A 324 15.16 -7.20 17.29
N GLU A 325 15.77 -6.01 17.24
CA GLU A 325 17.05 -5.79 16.55
C GLU A 325 18.20 -6.53 17.23
N GLY A 326 18.21 -6.55 18.57
CA GLY A 326 19.16 -7.38 19.34
C GLY A 326 19.03 -8.89 19.08
N SER A 327 17.97 -9.31 18.38
CA SER A 327 17.74 -10.70 18.02
C SER A 327 18.50 -11.13 16.73
N GLY A 328 19.28 -10.25 16.11
CA GLY A 328 20.18 -10.57 14.98
C GLY A 328 19.76 -9.94 13.63
N PRO A 329 20.63 -10.00 12.61
CA PRO A 329 20.47 -9.22 11.36
C PRO A 329 19.29 -9.66 10.48
N TRP A 330 18.72 -10.86 10.71
CA TRP A 330 17.67 -11.48 9.90
C TRP A 330 16.25 -11.22 10.44
N LEU A 331 15.95 -9.99 10.85
CA LEU A 331 14.66 -9.67 11.49
C LEU A 331 13.48 -9.83 10.54
N ARG A 332 13.55 -9.26 9.32
CA ARG A 332 12.42 -9.30 8.35
C ARG A 332 12.01 -10.73 7.97
N GLY A 333 12.99 -11.60 7.72
CA GLY A 333 12.75 -13.03 7.46
C GLY A 333 12.13 -13.72 8.68
N GLY A 334 12.74 -13.57 9.85
CA GLY A 334 12.22 -14.19 11.07
C GLY A 334 10.80 -13.74 11.45
N LEU A 335 10.43 -12.49 11.18
CA LEU A 335 9.05 -12.01 11.36
C LEU A 335 8.07 -12.70 10.39
N ARG A 336 8.46 -12.92 9.13
CA ARG A 336 7.67 -13.66 8.14
C ARG A 336 7.49 -15.13 8.56
N ASP A 337 8.55 -15.75 9.07
CA ASP A 337 8.56 -17.16 9.49
C ASP A 337 7.65 -17.44 10.69
N THR A 338 7.27 -16.40 11.46
CA THR A 338 6.26 -16.55 12.53
C THR A 338 4.94 -17.13 12.00
N ARG A 339 4.63 -16.95 10.72
CA ARG A 339 3.46 -17.53 10.07
C ARG A 339 3.48 -19.07 10.12
N ASP A 340 4.63 -19.68 9.86
CA ASP A 340 4.75 -21.14 9.78
C ASP A 340 4.65 -21.77 11.17
N PHE A 341 5.29 -21.11 12.15
CA PHE A 341 5.11 -21.46 13.55
C PHE A 341 3.65 -21.40 14.01
N LEU A 342 2.93 -20.30 13.70
CA LEU A 342 1.53 -20.13 14.11
C LEU A 342 0.61 -21.16 13.44
N ARG A 343 0.87 -21.49 12.17
CA ARG A 343 0.17 -22.58 11.47
C ARG A 343 0.39 -23.91 12.18
N ALA A 344 1.64 -24.26 12.47
CA ALA A 344 1.98 -25.49 13.16
C ALA A 344 1.37 -25.54 14.58
N ALA A 345 1.32 -24.41 15.28
CA ALA A 345 0.69 -24.30 16.58
C ALA A 345 -0.81 -24.62 16.52
N LEU A 346 -1.53 -24.07 15.54
CA LEU A 346 -2.97 -24.37 15.32
C LEU A 346 -3.20 -25.84 14.93
N GLU A 347 -2.37 -26.39 14.05
CA GLU A 347 -2.50 -27.77 13.58
C GLU A 347 -2.22 -28.81 14.68
N GLN A 348 -1.37 -28.48 15.64
CA GLN A 348 -0.98 -29.39 16.73
C GLN A 348 -1.85 -29.24 17.98
N CYS A 349 -2.57 -28.13 18.15
CA CYS A 349 -3.37 -27.87 19.34
C CYS A 349 -4.85 -28.20 19.16
N GLU A 350 -5.46 -28.75 20.21
CA GLU A 350 -6.91 -28.82 20.32
C GLU A 350 -7.42 -27.48 20.87
N LEU A 351 -8.20 -26.76 20.05
CA LEU A 351 -8.78 -25.49 20.44
C LEU A 351 -9.98 -25.72 21.38
N PRO A 352 -10.11 -24.91 22.46
CA PRO A 352 -11.34 -24.87 23.24
C PRO A 352 -12.57 -24.58 22.34
N PRO A 353 -13.77 -25.08 22.67
CA PRO A 353 -14.98 -24.87 21.86
C PRO A 353 -15.27 -23.40 21.57
N GLU A 354 -14.96 -22.52 22.51
CA GLU A 354 -15.12 -21.07 22.36
C GLU A 354 -14.22 -20.54 21.23
N LEU A 355 -13.02 -21.09 21.08
CA LEU A 355 -12.03 -20.69 20.09
C LEU A 355 -12.06 -21.54 18.81
N ALA A 356 -13.14 -22.30 18.56
CA ALA A 356 -13.21 -23.23 17.43
C ALA A 356 -12.99 -22.58 16.05
N GLN A 357 -13.24 -21.27 15.92
CA GLN A 357 -13.05 -20.51 14.68
C GLN A 357 -11.76 -19.68 14.65
N LEU A 358 -10.90 -19.79 15.67
CA LEU A 358 -9.67 -19.01 15.77
C LEU A 358 -8.77 -19.30 14.56
N ASP A 359 -8.54 -18.26 13.74
CA ASP A 359 -7.64 -18.36 12.59
C ASP A 359 -6.20 -17.98 12.94
N LEU A 360 -5.30 -18.16 11.97
CA LEU A 360 -3.87 -17.87 12.09
C LEU A 360 -3.60 -16.39 12.44
N PHE A 361 -4.35 -15.46 11.84
CA PHE A 361 -4.14 -14.02 12.03
C PHE A 361 -4.61 -13.59 13.42
N GLN A 362 -5.72 -14.15 13.88
CA GLN A 362 -6.22 -13.95 15.24
C GLN A 362 -5.23 -14.54 16.25
N LEU A 363 -4.71 -15.76 16.03
CA LEU A 363 -3.69 -16.31 16.92
C LEU A 363 -2.43 -15.43 16.98
N ALA A 364 -2.01 -14.85 15.85
CA ALA A 364 -0.90 -13.90 15.80
C ALA A 364 -1.17 -12.67 16.70
N LEU A 365 -2.34 -12.03 16.52
CA LEU A 365 -2.76 -10.89 17.34
C LEU A 365 -2.85 -11.27 18.83
N ALA A 366 -3.35 -12.46 19.15
CA ALA A 366 -3.50 -12.91 20.53
C ALA A 366 -2.14 -13.07 21.19
N TRP A 367 -1.20 -13.66 20.46
CA TRP A 367 0.15 -13.87 20.94
C TRP A 367 0.83 -12.55 21.21
N MET A 368 0.77 -11.61 20.26
CA MET A 368 1.39 -10.30 20.41
C MET A 368 0.74 -9.48 21.53
N ALA A 369 -0.59 -9.46 21.62
CA ALA A 369 -1.30 -8.73 22.68
C ALA A 369 -0.97 -9.27 24.08
N ARG A 370 -0.88 -10.61 24.23
CA ARG A 370 -0.65 -11.26 25.53
C ARG A 370 0.81 -11.35 25.94
N ARG A 371 1.72 -11.56 24.98
CA ARG A 371 3.12 -11.93 25.21
C ARG A 371 4.13 -11.00 24.54
N GLY A 372 3.67 -10.10 23.66
CA GLY A 372 4.52 -9.21 22.88
C GLY A 372 5.11 -9.87 21.63
N LEU A 373 5.45 -9.03 20.65
CA LEU A 373 6.09 -9.44 19.41
C LEU A 373 7.44 -10.17 19.60
N PRO A 374 8.33 -9.77 20.52
CA PRO A 374 9.56 -10.50 20.79
C PRO A 374 9.33 -11.96 21.23
N SER A 375 8.25 -12.23 22.00
CA SER A 375 7.92 -13.59 22.42
C SER A 375 7.46 -14.45 21.25
N LEU A 376 6.73 -13.89 20.28
CA LEU A 376 6.29 -14.61 19.08
C LEU A 376 7.49 -14.99 18.21
N LEU A 377 8.39 -14.05 17.96
CA LEU A 377 9.62 -14.30 17.21
C LEU A 377 10.49 -15.36 17.90
N ALA A 378 10.66 -15.26 19.22
CA ALA A 378 11.42 -16.24 19.99
C ALA A 378 10.80 -17.65 19.95
N ALA A 379 9.46 -17.75 20.00
CA ALA A 379 8.77 -19.03 19.88
C ALA A 379 8.94 -19.64 18.48
N SER A 380 8.76 -18.83 17.43
CA SER A 380 9.01 -19.24 16.05
C SER A 380 10.43 -19.79 15.87
N ARG A 381 11.45 -19.09 16.39
CA ARG A 381 12.85 -19.54 16.29
C ARG A 381 13.11 -20.86 17.01
N ARG A 382 12.55 -21.05 18.21
CA ARG A 382 12.68 -22.32 18.93
C ARG A 382 12.04 -23.47 18.18
N TRP A 383 10.88 -23.24 17.55
CA TRP A 383 10.19 -24.22 16.73
C TRP A 383 10.97 -24.56 15.45
N HIS A 384 11.53 -23.56 14.75
CA HIS A 384 12.41 -23.77 13.60
C HIS A 384 13.73 -24.49 13.97
N ALA A 385 14.14 -24.43 15.25
CA ALA A 385 15.27 -25.21 15.76
C ALA A 385 14.90 -26.65 16.17
N GLN A 386 13.61 -27.02 16.22
CA GLN A 386 13.20 -28.39 16.53
C GLN A 386 13.47 -29.34 15.35
N PRO A 387 13.85 -30.60 15.62
CA PRO A 387 14.00 -31.60 14.58
C PRO A 387 12.66 -31.89 13.91
N LEU A 388 12.71 -32.19 12.62
CA LEU A 388 11.57 -32.64 11.85
C LEU A 388 11.27 -34.10 12.23
N LEU A 389 10.09 -34.37 12.79
CA LEU A 389 9.69 -35.74 13.14
C LEU A 389 8.79 -36.33 12.05
N GLU A 390 9.10 -37.55 11.64
CA GLU A 390 8.19 -38.35 10.80
C GLU A 390 7.12 -39.00 11.68
N ARG A 391 5.85 -38.76 11.35
CA ARG A 391 4.74 -39.62 11.81
C ARG A 391 4.53 -40.70 10.74
N PRO A 392 4.79 -41.99 11.02
CA PRO A 392 4.63 -43.03 10.01
C PRO A 392 3.15 -43.23 9.69
N VAL A 393 2.80 -43.00 8.42
CA VAL A 393 1.57 -43.48 7.77
C VAL A 393 2.01 -44.07 6.43
N HIS A 394 1.62 -45.31 6.14
CA HIS A 394 1.87 -45.93 4.84
C HIS A 394 1.04 -45.19 3.77
N ASP A 395 1.71 -44.44 2.90
CA ASP A 395 1.07 -43.61 1.87
C ASP A 395 0.78 -44.36 0.56
N GLY A 396 1.21 -45.62 0.45
CA GLY A 396 0.98 -46.46 -0.75
C GLY A 396 1.74 -46.01 -2.00
N LEU A 397 2.52 -44.93 -1.93
CA LEU A 397 3.27 -44.39 -3.06
C LEU A 397 4.52 -45.23 -3.35
N PRO A 398 4.96 -45.32 -4.62
CA PRO A 398 6.22 -45.98 -4.96
C PRO A 398 7.42 -45.29 -4.27
N ASP A 399 8.44 -46.07 -3.92
CA ASP A 399 9.69 -45.57 -3.30
C ASP A 399 10.73 -45.06 -4.32
N ALA A 400 10.43 -45.18 -5.62
CA ALA A 400 11.26 -44.69 -6.72
C ALA A 400 10.40 -44.13 -7.87
N VAL A 401 10.94 -43.15 -8.60
CA VAL A 401 10.39 -42.60 -9.85
C VAL A 401 11.38 -42.83 -10.99
N GLN A 402 10.90 -42.86 -12.23
CA GLN A 402 11.80 -42.98 -13.37
C GLN A 402 12.60 -41.69 -13.56
N PRO A 403 13.93 -41.77 -13.81
CA PRO A 403 14.74 -40.59 -14.11
C PRO A 403 14.28 -39.93 -15.40
N LEU A 404 14.06 -38.62 -15.36
CA LEU A 404 13.87 -37.82 -16.56
C LEU A 404 15.19 -37.68 -17.32
N PHE A 405 16.25 -37.24 -16.65
CA PHE A 405 17.59 -37.07 -17.24
C PHE A 405 18.68 -37.86 -16.51
N GLY A 406 18.46 -38.27 -15.25
CA GLY A 406 19.44 -39.03 -14.48
C GLY A 406 20.63 -38.17 -14.08
N GLU A 407 21.79 -38.39 -14.71
CA GLU A 407 22.99 -37.58 -14.45
C GLU A 407 23.34 -36.75 -15.70
N TYR A 408 23.60 -35.47 -15.50
CA TYR A 408 24.03 -34.55 -16.56
C TYR A 408 25.34 -33.86 -16.18
N ARG A 409 26.36 -33.95 -17.05
CA ARG A 409 27.69 -33.38 -16.83
C ARG A 409 27.99 -32.29 -17.87
N CYS A 410 28.56 -31.18 -17.41
CA CYS A 410 29.06 -30.10 -18.27
C CYS A 410 30.31 -29.44 -17.67
N GLU A 411 30.84 -28.40 -18.33
CA GLU A 411 32.07 -27.70 -17.90
C GLU A 411 31.95 -27.04 -16.52
N LEU A 412 30.73 -26.68 -16.08
CA LEU A 412 30.48 -26.04 -14.79
C LEU A 412 30.41 -27.03 -13.62
N GLY A 413 30.05 -28.29 -13.88
CA GLY A 413 29.76 -29.26 -12.83
C GLY A 413 28.84 -30.40 -13.27
N VAL A 414 28.31 -31.11 -12.29
CA VAL A 414 27.46 -32.30 -12.43
C VAL A 414 26.10 -32.03 -11.79
N ALA A 415 25.04 -32.52 -12.44
CA ALA A 415 23.69 -32.53 -11.89
C ALA A 415 23.18 -33.97 -11.81
N THR A 416 22.76 -34.41 -10.62
CA THR A 416 22.28 -35.77 -10.35
C THR A 416 20.83 -35.73 -9.88
N GLU A 417 19.93 -36.32 -10.66
CA GLU A 417 18.51 -36.42 -10.36
C GLU A 417 18.25 -37.37 -9.17
N LEU A 418 17.46 -36.91 -8.21
CA LEU A 418 17.12 -37.65 -7.00
C LEU A 418 15.83 -38.44 -7.23
N THR A 419 15.98 -39.70 -7.61
CA THR A 419 14.89 -40.55 -8.10
C THR A 419 14.29 -41.49 -7.07
N THR A 420 14.79 -41.52 -5.83
CA THR A 420 14.27 -42.39 -4.76
C THR A 420 13.92 -41.58 -3.52
N ARG A 421 12.96 -42.10 -2.74
CA ARG A 421 12.55 -41.50 -1.46
C ARG A 421 13.74 -41.35 -0.52
N GLN A 422 14.64 -42.33 -0.52
CA GLN A 422 15.84 -42.30 0.31
C GLN A 422 16.85 -41.25 -0.18
N ALA A 423 17.14 -41.17 -1.48
CA ALA A 423 18.08 -40.19 -2.02
C ALA A 423 17.65 -38.74 -1.74
N LEU A 424 16.34 -38.47 -1.81
CA LEU A 424 15.78 -37.17 -1.47
C LEU A 424 15.93 -36.82 0.03
N ARG A 425 15.81 -37.84 0.91
CA ARG A 425 16.04 -37.71 2.35
C ARG A 425 17.50 -37.45 2.66
N ASP A 426 18.40 -38.24 2.07
CA ASP A 426 19.84 -38.10 2.25
C ASP A 426 20.30 -36.70 1.80
N GLU A 427 19.76 -36.19 0.68
CA GLU A 427 19.99 -34.81 0.24
C GLU A 427 19.48 -33.78 1.25
N GLY A 428 18.25 -33.94 1.74
CA GLY A 428 17.68 -33.01 2.73
C GLY A 428 18.46 -32.98 4.04
N GLU A 429 18.98 -34.11 4.48
CA GLU A 429 19.86 -34.23 5.64
C GLU A 429 21.22 -33.58 5.39
N ALA A 430 21.89 -33.92 4.29
CA ALA A 430 23.21 -33.40 3.93
C ALA A 430 23.18 -31.88 3.69
N MET A 431 22.14 -31.40 3.02
CA MET A 431 21.98 -29.99 2.68
C MET A 431 21.23 -29.20 3.75
N HIS A 432 20.75 -29.82 4.83
CA HIS A 432 19.97 -29.19 5.89
C HIS A 432 18.78 -28.33 5.39
N HIS A 433 18.07 -28.78 4.35
CA HIS A 433 16.84 -28.13 3.86
C HIS A 433 15.73 -29.13 3.54
N CYS A 434 14.52 -28.61 3.32
CA CYS A 434 13.30 -29.40 3.39
C CYS A 434 13.02 -30.27 2.15
N VAL A 435 13.98 -30.44 1.23
CA VAL A 435 13.75 -31.22 0.01
C VAL A 435 13.39 -32.68 0.28
N GLY A 436 13.82 -33.27 1.40
CA GLY A 436 13.41 -34.62 1.79
C GLY A 436 11.89 -34.80 1.98
N SER A 437 11.12 -33.71 2.05
CA SER A 437 9.65 -33.69 2.09
C SER A 437 8.99 -33.75 0.71
N TYR A 438 9.73 -33.52 -0.37
CA TYR A 438 9.17 -33.32 -1.71
C TYR A 438 8.82 -34.64 -2.43
N TRP A 439 9.01 -35.81 -1.80
CA TRP A 439 8.78 -37.11 -2.45
C TRP A 439 7.38 -37.24 -3.06
N ARG A 440 6.36 -36.78 -2.32
CA ARG A 440 4.98 -36.77 -2.81
C ARG A 440 4.82 -35.90 -4.05
N ASP A 441 5.52 -34.76 -4.11
CA ASP A 441 5.49 -33.85 -5.26
C ASP A 441 6.24 -34.45 -6.45
N CYS A 442 7.31 -35.21 -6.22
CA CYS A 442 8.02 -35.96 -7.26
C CYS A 442 7.12 -37.02 -7.90
N VAL A 443 6.31 -37.73 -7.11
CA VAL A 443 5.42 -38.79 -7.57
C VAL A 443 4.12 -38.24 -8.17
N LEU A 444 3.50 -37.25 -7.52
CA LEU A 444 2.17 -36.77 -7.88
C LEU A 444 2.18 -35.49 -8.68
N THR A 445 3.20 -34.63 -8.62
CA THR A 445 3.18 -33.29 -9.27
C THR A 445 4.25 -33.07 -10.33
N PRO A 446 4.59 -34.16 -11.02
CA PRO A 446 5.91 -34.42 -11.63
C PRO A 446 6.94 -33.34 -11.29
N LEU A 447 7.43 -33.35 -10.05
CA LEU A 447 8.55 -32.51 -9.61
C LEU A 447 9.86 -33.28 -9.83
N CYS A 448 10.78 -32.71 -10.60
CA CYS A 448 12.12 -33.26 -10.76
C CYS A 448 13.06 -32.51 -9.83
N VAL A 449 13.77 -33.22 -8.96
CA VAL A 449 14.74 -32.64 -8.02
C VAL A 449 16.12 -33.16 -8.36
N ALA A 450 17.13 -32.30 -8.34
CA ALA A 450 18.51 -32.68 -8.60
C ALA A 450 19.50 -32.02 -7.65
N HIS A 451 20.50 -32.80 -7.25
CA HIS A 451 21.72 -32.32 -6.62
C HIS A 451 22.63 -31.70 -7.69
N LEU A 452 23.21 -30.55 -7.41
CA LEU A 452 24.17 -29.85 -8.25
C LEU A 452 25.51 -29.79 -7.52
N GLU A 453 26.58 -30.19 -8.18
CA GLU A 453 27.95 -30.11 -7.68
C GLU A 453 28.81 -29.37 -8.72
N LEU A 454 29.37 -28.22 -8.33
CA LEU A 454 30.30 -27.45 -9.16
C LEU A 454 31.70 -28.08 -9.16
N THR A 455 32.52 -27.74 -10.15
CA THR A 455 33.92 -28.23 -10.25
C THR A 455 34.83 -27.83 -9.08
N ASP A 456 34.44 -26.80 -8.32
CA ASP A 456 35.13 -26.35 -7.10
C ASP A 456 34.60 -27.02 -5.82
N GLY A 457 33.64 -27.96 -5.94
CA GLY A 457 33.07 -28.73 -4.83
C GLY A 457 31.92 -28.04 -4.09
N GLN A 458 31.48 -26.85 -4.51
CA GLN A 458 30.27 -26.24 -3.96
C GLN A 458 29.01 -26.97 -4.46
N THR A 459 28.01 -27.09 -3.59
CA THR A 459 26.79 -27.84 -3.88
C THR A 459 25.53 -26.99 -3.75
N ALA A 460 24.49 -27.36 -4.50
CA ALA A 460 23.14 -26.81 -4.37
C ALA A 460 22.11 -27.86 -4.75
N THR A 461 20.85 -27.65 -4.38
CA THR A 461 19.73 -28.48 -4.80
C THR A 461 18.77 -27.64 -5.63
N VAL A 462 18.35 -28.17 -6.77
CA VAL A 462 17.40 -27.54 -7.68
C VAL A 462 16.15 -28.40 -7.81
N SER A 463 15.00 -27.75 -7.97
CA SER A 463 13.75 -28.42 -8.35
C SER A 463 13.14 -27.79 -9.60
N TYR A 464 12.59 -28.64 -10.47
CA TYR A 464 11.87 -28.29 -11.68
C TYR A 464 10.47 -28.87 -11.62
N ARG A 465 9.46 -28.02 -11.81
CA ARG A 465 8.05 -28.42 -11.77
C ARG A 465 7.47 -28.41 -13.18
N HIS A 466 6.58 -29.36 -13.48
CA HIS A 466 5.74 -29.28 -14.68
C HIS A 466 4.89 -27.99 -14.68
N ASP A 467 4.81 -27.31 -15.82
CA ASP A 467 4.12 -26.03 -15.98
C ASP A 467 2.57 -26.10 -15.87
N GLY A 468 2.01 -27.29 -15.76
CA GLY A 468 0.58 -27.53 -15.63
C GLY A 468 -0.20 -27.50 -16.94
N ILE A 469 0.46 -27.33 -18.09
CA ILE A 469 -0.18 -27.35 -19.41
C ILE A 469 -0.17 -28.79 -19.92
N ALA A 470 -1.36 -29.39 -20.03
CA ALA A 470 -1.52 -30.84 -20.27
C ALA A 470 -0.88 -31.35 -21.58
N ASP A 471 -0.82 -30.52 -22.62
CA ASP A 471 -0.32 -30.90 -23.95
C ASP A 471 1.16 -30.60 -24.17
N THR A 472 1.82 -29.90 -23.23
CA THR A 472 3.25 -29.59 -23.29
C THR A 472 3.91 -30.03 -21.99
N PRO A 473 4.66 -31.14 -21.97
CA PRO A 473 5.32 -31.61 -20.75
C PRO A 473 6.59 -30.79 -20.48
N GLN A 474 6.45 -29.47 -20.33
CA GLN A 474 7.54 -28.56 -20.04
C GLN A 474 7.76 -28.45 -18.54
N PHE A 475 9.03 -28.33 -18.17
CA PHE A 475 9.45 -28.17 -16.79
C PHE A 475 10.05 -26.78 -16.61
N VAL A 476 9.68 -26.11 -15.54
CA VAL A 476 10.20 -24.79 -15.17
C VAL A 476 10.88 -24.89 -13.82
N ARG A 477 11.99 -24.17 -13.66
CA ARG A 477 12.69 -24.11 -12.38
C ARG A 477 11.76 -23.56 -11.31
N ALA A 478 11.50 -24.36 -10.28
CA ALA A 478 10.66 -24.00 -9.15
C ALA A 478 11.50 -23.39 -8.01
N GLU A 479 12.62 -24.01 -7.67
CA GLU A 479 13.46 -23.57 -6.57
C GLU A 479 14.94 -23.97 -6.78
N LEU A 480 15.86 -23.16 -6.26
CA LEU A 480 17.30 -23.43 -6.20
C LEU A 480 17.84 -22.94 -4.84
N ARG A 481 18.51 -23.82 -4.09
CA ARG A 481 19.03 -23.54 -2.73
C ARG A 481 20.40 -24.15 -2.51
N GLY A 482 21.29 -23.42 -1.82
CA GLY A 482 22.51 -23.98 -1.25
C GLY A 482 22.25 -24.72 0.08
N PRO A 483 23.31 -25.24 0.73
CA PRO A 483 23.22 -25.85 2.05
C PRO A 483 22.60 -24.89 3.07
N ARG A 484 21.81 -25.40 4.02
CA ARG A 484 21.08 -24.62 5.04
C ARG A 484 20.13 -23.55 4.48
N ASN A 485 19.69 -23.70 3.24
CA ASN A 485 18.93 -22.70 2.48
C ASN A 485 19.70 -21.42 2.14
N ASP A 486 21.04 -21.46 2.11
CA ASP A 486 21.86 -20.33 1.67
C ASP A 486 21.62 -19.97 0.19
N GLU A 487 21.96 -18.74 -0.19
CA GLU A 487 21.85 -18.30 -1.58
C GLU A 487 22.85 -19.05 -2.48
N PRO A 488 22.37 -19.65 -3.59
CA PRO A 488 23.24 -20.31 -4.57
C PRO A 488 24.11 -19.27 -5.29
N THR A 489 25.32 -19.66 -5.70
CA THR A 489 26.18 -18.79 -6.50
C THR A 489 25.66 -18.63 -7.94
N ASN A 490 26.14 -17.62 -8.66
CA ASN A 490 25.81 -17.42 -10.09
C ASN A 490 26.16 -18.64 -10.96
N ALA A 491 27.18 -19.43 -10.58
CA ALA A 491 27.56 -20.64 -11.29
C ALA A 491 26.51 -21.77 -11.12
N HIS A 492 25.93 -21.90 -9.92
CA HIS A 492 24.79 -22.82 -9.69
C HIS A 492 23.56 -22.38 -10.48
N ASP A 493 23.28 -21.07 -10.53
CA ASP A 493 22.15 -20.55 -11.31
C ASP A 493 22.30 -20.90 -12.80
N LEU A 494 23.49 -20.72 -13.36
CA LEU A 494 23.80 -21.07 -14.75
C LEU A 494 23.73 -22.58 -14.99
N LEU A 495 24.30 -23.41 -14.10
CA LEU A 495 24.20 -24.87 -14.20
C LEU A 495 22.74 -25.34 -14.16
N ALA A 496 21.92 -24.78 -13.26
CA ALA A 496 20.49 -25.06 -13.19
C ALA A 496 19.75 -24.65 -14.47
N GLN A 497 20.11 -23.54 -15.09
CA GLN A 497 19.54 -23.12 -16.39
C GLN A 497 19.90 -24.10 -17.51
N ILE A 498 21.15 -24.56 -17.58
CA ILE A 498 21.61 -25.55 -18.57
C ILE A 498 20.88 -26.87 -18.39
N VAL A 499 20.74 -27.34 -17.15
CA VAL A 499 20.02 -28.58 -16.83
C VAL A 499 18.53 -28.43 -17.19
N ASN A 500 17.90 -27.29 -16.90
CA ASN A 500 16.52 -27.06 -17.31
C ASN A 500 16.35 -27.06 -18.84
N HIS A 501 17.31 -26.50 -19.58
CA HIS A 501 17.31 -26.53 -21.04
C HIS A 501 17.46 -27.96 -21.57
N HIS A 502 18.37 -28.75 -20.98
CA HIS A 502 18.55 -30.16 -21.31
C HIS A 502 17.30 -30.99 -21.02
N LEU A 503 16.73 -30.84 -19.81
CA LEU A 503 15.46 -31.45 -19.40
C LEU A 503 14.35 -31.15 -20.41
N ASN A 504 14.30 -29.92 -20.91
CA ASN A 504 13.29 -29.49 -21.89
C ASN A 504 13.61 -29.83 -23.35
N GLY A 505 14.74 -30.47 -23.64
CA GLY A 505 15.13 -30.87 -24.99
C GLY A 505 14.24 -31.95 -25.61
N ASN A 506 14.22 -32.00 -26.94
CA ASN A 506 13.40 -32.96 -27.71
C ASN A 506 13.73 -34.43 -27.38
N ALA A 507 14.99 -34.74 -27.04
CA ALA A 507 15.43 -36.08 -26.69
C ALA A 507 14.72 -36.67 -25.45
N LEU A 508 14.28 -35.82 -24.52
CA LEU A 508 13.62 -36.22 -23.27
C LEU A 508 12.09 -36.03 -23.33
N TRP A 509 11.53 -35.67 -24.47
CA TRP A 509 10.10 -35.39 -24.61
C TRP A 509 9.23 -36.58 -24.19
N GLN A 510 9.57 -37.79 -24.64
CA GLN A 510 8.80 -39.00 -24.32
C GLN A 510 8.81 -39.30 -22.82
N ARG A 511 9.98 -39.22 -22.16
CA ARG A 511 10.13 -39.46 -20.72
C ARG A 511 9.30 -38.47 -19.89
N ARG A 512 9.33 -37.19 -20.26
CA ARG A 512 8.52 -36.15 -19.59
C ARG A 512 7.03 -36.41 -19.73
N ARG A 513 6.58 -36.82 -20.93
CA ARG A 513 5.18 -37.19 -21.18
C ARG A 513 4.76 -38.42 -20.36
N GLU A 514 5.60 -39.44 -20.26
CA GLU A 514 5.33 -40.64 -19.47
C GLU A 514 5.26 -40.33 -17.97
N ALA A 515 6.16 -39.49 -17.44
CA ALA A 515 6.12 -39.05 -16.05
C ALA A 515 4.85 -38.26 -15.71
N VAL A 516 4.42 -37.35 -16.58
CA VAL A 516 3.14 -36.62 -16.41
C VAL A 516 1.94 -37.56 -16.46
N ALA A 517 1.94 -38.54 -17.37
CA ALA A 517 0.87 -39.53 -17.48
C ALA A 517 0.79 -40.42 -16.24
N GLU A 518 1.93 -40.87 -15.71
CA GLU A 518 1.98 -41.73 -14.52
C GLU A 518 1.51 -41.00 -13.26
N ALA A 519 1.97 -39.76 -13.04
CA ALA A 519 1.49 -38.93 -11.96
C ALA A 519 -0.02 -38.66 -12.04
N THR A 520 -0.55 -38.49 -13.26
CA THR A 520 -2.00 -38.33 -13.49
C THR A 520 -2.77 -39.60 -13.13
N ARG A 521 -2.24 -40.80 -13.44
CA ARG A 521 -2.84 -42.08 -13.04
C ARG A 521 -2.85 -42.26 -11.52
N LEU A 522 -1.73 -41.98 -10.85
CA LEU A 522 -1.61 -42.10 -9.39
C LEU A 522 -2.54 -41.13 -8.66
N ARG A 523 -2.77 -39.91 -9.20
CA ARG A 523 -3.79 -38.98 -8.69
C ARG A 523 -5.23 -39.48 -8.83
N ALA A 524 -5.51 -40.33 -9.83
CA ALA A 524 -6.88 -40.75 -10.15
C ALA A 524 -7.39 -41.90 -9.25
N VAL A 525 -6.49 -42.62 -8.58
CA VAL A 525 -6.85 -43.61 -7.55
C VAL A 525 -7.23 -42.84 -6.28
N ARG A 526 -8.50 -42.93 -5.85
CA ARG A 526 -9.00 -42.27 -4.62
C ARG A 526 -8.11 -42.64 -3.42
N GLU A 527 -7.43 -41.66 -2.85
CA GLU A 527 -6.52 -41.86 -1.72
C GLU A 527 -6.85 -41.05 -0.44
N PRO A 528 -6.56 -41.63 0.74
CA PRO A 528 -6.49 -40.96 2.04
C PRO A 528 -5.28 -40.00 2.14
N ARG A 529 -5.25 -39.17 3.20
CA ARG A 529 -4.29 -38.06 3.39
C ARG A 529 -2.83 -38.53 3.62
N PRO A 530 -1.82 -37.82 3.08
CA PRO A 530 -0.40 -38.14 3.27
C PRO A 530 0.13 -37.91 4.70
N PRO A 531 1.29 -38.50 5.06
CA PRO A 531 1.99 -38.21 6.31
C PRO A 531 2.45 -36.75 6.37
N GLN A 532 2.19 -36.08 7.51
CA GLN A 532 2.75 -34.76 7.81
C GLN A 532 4.12 -34.95 8.47
N GLN A 533 5.15 -34.34 7.89
CA GLN A 533 6.36 -34.00 8.64
C GLN A 533 6.00 -32.91 9.63
N VAL A 534 6.05 -33.22 10.93
CA VAL A 534 5.65 -32.28 11.98
C VAL A 534 6.89 -31.92 12.77
N ARG A 535 7.24 -30.63 12.81
CA ARG A 535 8.12 -30.11 13.85
C ARG A 535 7.29 -29.96 15.13
N PRO A 536 7.53 -30.75 16.19
CA PRO A 536 6.74 -30.64 17.40
C PRO A 536 6.96 -29.27 18.05
N LEU A 537 5.94 -28.70 18.66
CA LEU A 537 6.16 -27.57 19.57
C LEU A 537 6.95 -28.06 20.79
N ASP A 538 8.00 -27.31 21.16
CA ASP A 538 8.73 -27.57 22.40
C ASP A 538 7.86 -27.25 23.64
N ALA A 539 8.23 -27.81 24.79
CA ALA A 539 7.44 -27.66 26.03
C ALA A 539 7.22 -26.21 26.47
N ARG A 540 8.15 -25.29 26.15
CA ARG A 540 7.99 -23.87 26.44
C ARG A 540 7.03 -23.22 25.45
N SER A 541 7.15 -23.50 24.16
CA SER A 541 6.21 -23.01 23.15
C SER A 541 4.78 -23.49 23.40
N TRP A 542 4.59 -24.74 23.86
CA TRP A 542 3.30 -25.24 24.36
C TRP A 542 2.73 -24.43 25.52
N ARG A 543 3.57 -24.10 26.51
CA ARG A 543 3.16 -23.33 27.68
C ARG A 543 2.76 -21.91 27.30
N GLU A 544 3.54 -21.29 26.41
CA GLU A 544 3.26 -19.95 25.88
C GLU A 544 1.95 -19.96 25.08
N LEU A 545 1.73 -20.95 24.20
CA LEU A 545 0.49 -21.13 23.46
C LEU A 545 -0.73 -21.27 24.39
N ARG A 546 -0.65 -22.09 25.43
CA ARG A 546 -1.73 -22.24 26.42
C ARG A 546 -2.06 -20.93 27.14
N GLN A 547 -1.05 -20.11 27.46
CA GLN A 547 -1.28 -18.79 28.05
C GLN A 547 -2.00 -17.84 27.09
N VAL A 548 -1.66 -17.91 25.81
CA VAL A 548 -2.29 -17.12 24.74
C VAL A 548 -3.74 -17.54 24.55
N LEU A 549 -4.01 -18.83 24.38
CA LEU A 549 -5.37 -19.37 24.22
C LEU A 549 -6.24 -19.10 25.45
N GLY A 550 -5.71 -19.34 26.67
CA GLY A 550 -6.45 -19.07 27.90
C GLY A 550 -6.67 -17.58 28.19
N TRP A 551 -5.89 -16.69 27.56
CA TRP A 551 -6.19 -15.25 27.58
C TRP A 551 -7.26 -14.91 26.54
N ALA A 552 -7.15 -15.42 25.32
CA ALA A 552 -8.11 -15.19 24.24
C ALA A 552 -9.52 -15.68 24.59
N ALA A 553 -9.65 -16.84 25.22
CA ALA A 553 -10.93 -17.38 25.68
C ALA A 553 -11.63 -16.54 26.76
N ARG A 554 -10.92 -15.57 27.40
CA ARG A 554 -11.48 -14.66 28.42
C ARG A 554 -11.77 -13.25 27.88
N GLN A 555 -11.57 -13.02 26.59
CA GLN A 555 -11.84 -11.73 25.96
C GLN A 555 -13.25 -11.76 25.35
N ASP A 556 -14.21 -11.07 25.97
CA ASP A 556 -15.63 -11.06 25.57
C ASP A 556 -15.85 -10.53 24.13
N ASP A 557 -14.95 -9.67 23.65
CA ASP A 557 -14.91 -9.04 22.33
C ASP A 557 -14.13 -9.85 21.27
N TRP A 558 -13.37 -10.86 21.70
CA TRP A 558 -12.57 -11.74 20.81
C TRP A 558 -13.44 -12.80 20.16
N LEU A 559 -14.43 -13.29 20.91
CA LEU A 559 -15.32 -14.39 20.56
C LEU A 559 -16.58 -13.94 19.82
N ALA A 560 -16.86 -12.63 19.78
CA ALA A 560 -18.03 -12.07 19.10
C ALA A 560 -17.82 -11.82 17.59
N CYS A 561 -16.60 -11.92 17.06
CA CYS A 561 -16.34 -11.64 15.65
C CYS A 561 -16.21 -12.92 14.80
N LYS A 562 -17.36 -13.34 14.23
CA LYS A 562 -17.57 -13.85 12.84
C LYS A 562 -18.42 -15.14 12.72
N ALA A 563 -19.72 -15.02 12.97
CA ALA A 563 -20.63 -15.48 11.91
C ALA A 563 -20.84 -14.29 10.97
N GLN A 564 -19.89 -14.01 10.05
CA GLN A 564 -20.24 -13.16 8.92
C GLN A 564 -21.29 -13.95 8.12
N LEU A 565 -22.55 -13.55 8.27
CA LEU A 565 -23.67 -14.29 7.71
C LEU A 565 -23.68 -14.15 6.19
N LEU A 566 -23.30 -12.97 5.70
CA LEU A 566 -23.23 -12.67 4.28
C LEU A 566 -22.22 -11.56 4.00
N ARG A 567 -21.55 -11.65 2.85
CA ARG A 567 -20.81 -10.55 2.22
C ARG A 567 -21.11 -10.57 0.73
N GLY A 568 -21.35 -9.40 0.15
CA GLY A 568 -21.71 -9.27 -1.27
C GLY A 568 -21.89 -7.82 -1.68
N HIS A 569 -22.40 -7.61 -2.89
CA HIS A 569 -22.67 -6.28 -3.43
C HIS A 569 -24.15 -5.92 -3.34
N VAL A 570 -24.44 -4.63 -3.17
CA VAL A 570 -25.81 -4.10 -3.19
C VAL A 570 -26.42 -4.33 -4.57
N ALA A 571 -27.48 -5.14 -4.64
CA ALA A 571 -28.18 -5.43 -5.88
C ALA A 571 -29.13 -4.29 -6.24
N GLY A 572 -29.22 -3.98 -7.54
CA GLY A 572 -30.12 -2.93 -8.03
C GLY A 572 -29.66 -1.51 -7.70
N LEU A 573 -28.41 -1.31 -7.24
CA LEU A 573 -27.86 -0.01 -6.86
C LEU A 573 -28.19 1.11 -7.88
N PRO A 574 -28.03 0.93 -9.21
CA PRO A 574 -28.35 1.98 -10.19
C PRO A 574 -29.83 2.39 -10.28
N TYR A 575 -30.75 1.58 -9.76
CA TYR A 575 -32.20 1.79 -9.83
C TYR A 575 -32.80 2.38 -8.55
N HIS A 576 -31.96 2.71 -7.57
CA HIS A 576 -32.34 3.29 -6.28
C HIS A 576 -31.55 4.57 -6.00
N ASP A 577 -31.49 5.05 -4.76
CA ASP A 577 -30.80 6.29 -4.40
C ASP A 577 -29.26 6.17 -4.51
N GLY A 578 -28.74 4.96 -4.77
CA GLY A 578 -27.31 4.64 -4.84
C GLY A 578 -26.47 5.63 -5.65
N PRO A 579 -26.78 5.93 -6.92
CA PRO A 579 -26.00 6.86 -7.75
C PRO A 579 -25.96 8.28 -7.18
N ALA A 580 -27.01 8.72 -6.48
CA ALA A 580 -27.08 10.08 -5.93
C ALA A 580 -26.27 10.25 -4.63
N VAL A 581 -25.94 9.14 -3.96
CA VAL A 581 -25.22 9.15 -2.68
C VAL A 581 -23.86 8.46 -2.73
N LEU A 582 -23.47 7.90 -3.88
CA LEU A 582 -22.26 7.08 -4.01
C LEU A 582 -21.00 7.79 -3.50
N ASP A 583 -20.84 9.07 -3.84
CA ASP A 583 -19.71 9.90 -3.43
C ASP A 583 -19.71 10.27 -1.92
N GLN A 584 -20.80 9.97 -1.22
CA GLN A 584 -20.97 10.21 0.22
C GLN A 584 -20.80 8.94 1.06
N LEU A 585 -20.83 7.76 0.43
CA LEU A 585 -20.66 6.49 1.12
C LEU A 585 -19.20 6.27 1.49
N ALA A 586 -18.95 5.72 2.67
CA ALA A 586 -17.60 5.36 3.11
C ALA A 586 -17.52 3.92 3.62
N ASP A 587 -16.35 3.30 3.45
CA ASP A 587 -16.03 2.01 4.05
C ASP A 587 -16.23 2.08 5.58
N GLY A 588 -16.98 1.11 6.11
CA GLY A 588 -17.35 1.00 7.53
C GLY A 588 -18.69 1.65 7.91
N ASP A 589 -19.35 2.38 7.01
CA ASP A 589 -20.66 3.00 7.26
C ASP A 589 -21.70 1.95 7.66
N ALA A 590 -22.56 2.32 8.62
CA ALA A 590 -23.66 1.47 9.07
C ALA A 590 -24.79 1.44 8.03
N LEU A 591 -25.33 0.25 7.82
CA LEU A 591 -26.46 -0.01 6.94
C LEU A 591 -27.63 -0.54 7.75
N GLN A 592 -28.84 -0.17 7.35
CA GLN A 592 -30.07 -0.70 7.89
C GLN A 592 -30.63 -1.76 6.94
N LEU A 593 -30.94 -2.94 7.49
CA LEU A 593 -31.63 -4.00 6.76
C LEU A 593 -33.13 -3.86 7.00
N VAL A 594 -33.91 -3.74 5.93
CA VAL A 594 -35.37 -3.61 5.99
C VAL A 594 -36.00 -4.83 5.32
N ARG A 595 -36.73 -5.61 6.12
CA ARG A 595 -37.40 -6.83 5.65
C ARG A 595 -38.70 -6.48 4.91
N GLU A 596 -38.88 -7.00 3.69
CA GLU A 596 -40.09 -6.78 2.88
C GLU A 596 -40.82 -8.10 2.55
N PRO A 597 -41.57 -8.69 3.50
CA PRO A 597 -42.19 -10.02 3.31
C PRO A 597 -43.36 -10.01 2.31
N ARG A 598 -43.88 -8.83 1.96
CA ARG A 598 -44.97 -8.63 1.00
C ARG A 598 -44.50 -8.10 -0.36
N ASN A 599 -43.19 -8.15 -0.63
CA ASN A 599 -42.66 -7.72 -1.92
C ASN A 599 -43.20 -8.65 -3.03
N ALA A 600 -43.78 -8.07 -4.08
CA ALA A 600 -44.49 -8.81 -5.13
C ALA A 600 -43.58 -9.70 -5.99
N HIS A 601 -42.27 -9.40 -6.04
CA HIS A 601 -41.30 -10.11 -6.87
C HIS A 601 -40.53 -11.19 -6.11
N ASP A 602 -40.26 -10.95 -4.83
CA ASP A 602 -39.49 -11.86 -3.98
C ASP A 602 -39.93 -11.75 -2.51
N PRO A 603 -40.64 -12.77 -1.96
CA PRO A 603 -41.06 -12.75 -0.57
C PRO A 603 -39.89 -12.75 0.42
N SER A 604 -38.67 -13.12 -0.01
CA SER A 604 -37.44 -13.07 0.80
C SER A 604 -36.68 -11.75 0.67
N ALA A 605 -37.27 -10.72 0.05
CA ALA A 605 -36.62 -9.44 -0.16
C ALA A 605 -36.18 -8.79 1.17
N VAL A 606 -34.91 -8.35 1.17
CA VAL A 606 -34.29 -7.54 2.23
C VAL A 606 -33.66 -6.33 1.56
N ARG A 607 -34.22 -5.15 1.83
CA ARG A 607 -33.74 -3.87 1.34
C ARG A 607 -32.61 -3.36 2.23
N ILE A 608 -31.65 -2.68 1.62
CA ILE A 608 -30.47 -2.11 2.26
C ILE A 608 -30.59 -0.59 2.19
N ASP A 609 -30.72 0.04 3.36
CA ASP A 609 -30.85 1.49 3.50
C ASP A 609 -29.59 2.08 4.16
N TRP A 610 -29.16 3.26 3.74
CA TRP A 610 -28.09 4.05 4.36
C TRP A 610 -28.64 5.44 4.69
N ASN A 611 -28.55 5.85 5.97
CA ASN A 611 -29.13 7.12 6.46
C ASN A 611 -30.58 7.37 5.99
N GLY A 612 -31.40 6.31 5.98
CA GLY A 612 -32.80 6.37 5.54
C GLY A 612 -33.02 6.43 4.03
N ARG A 613 -31.96 6.34 3.21
CA ARG A 613 -32.04 6.28 1.74
C ARG A 613 -31.86 4.85 1.27
N ALA A 614 -32.70 4.40 0.34
CA ALA A 614 -32.64 3.04 -0.15
C ALA A 614 -31.49 2.89 -1.15
N LEU A 615 -30.48 2.08 -0.82
CA LEU A 615 -29.36 1.80 -1.73
C LEU A 615 -29.72 0.68 -2.71
N GLY A 616 -30.48 -0.31 -2.25
CA GLY A 616 -30.87 -1.46 -3.08
C GLY A 616 -31.23 -2.66 -2.22
N TYR A 617 -30.93 -3.86 -2.70
CA TYR A 617 -31.34 -5.11 -2.04
C TYR A 617 -30.17 -6.10 -1.87
N ILE A 618 -30.36 -7.08 -0.99
CA ILE A 618 -29.57 -8.31 -1.02
C ILE A 618 -29.98 -9.11 -2.27
N ARG A 619 -29.00 -9.66 -2.99
CA ARG A 619 -29.28 -10.51 -4.17
C ARG A 619 -30.21 -11.66 -3.81
N ARG A 620 -31.12 -12.00 -4.71
CA ARG A 620 -32.08 -13.10 -4.54
C ARG A 620 -31.44 -14.46 -4.22
N ALA A 621 -30.24 -14.72 -4.75
CA ALA A 621 -29.50 -15.95 -4.45
C ALA A 621 -29.03 -16.05 -2.99
N ASP A 622 -28.92 -14.92 -2.29
CA ASP A 622 -28.26 -14.81 -0.99
C ASP A 622 -29.22 -14.37 0.14
N ASN A 623 -30.44 -13.90 -0.20
CA ASN A 623 -31.32 -13.22 0.76
C ASN A 623 -32.12 -14.16 1.68
N ALA A 624 -32.37 -15.41 1.27
CA ALA A 624 -33.28 -16.32 1.98
C ALA A 624 -32.85 -16.56 3.43
N ALA A 625 -31.57 -16.86 3.67
CA ALA A 625 -31.04 -17.11 5.00
C ALA A 625 -31.01 -15.85 5.88
N ILE A 626 -30.91 -14.66 5.30
CA ILE A 626 -30.97 -13.39 6.03
C ILE A 626 -32.42 -13.05 6.37
N ALA A 627 -33.34 -13.23 5.43
CA ALA A 627 -34.77 -13.03 5.63
C ALA A 627 -35.32 -13.89 6.77
N GLU A 628 -34.99 -15.19 6.80
CA GLU A 628 -35.40 -16.12 7.85
C GLU A 628 -34.89 -15.69 9.25
N ARG A 629 -33.65 -15.20 9.33
CA ARG A 629 -33.07 -14.67 10.57
C ARG A 629 -33.78 -13.40 11.05
N MET A 630 -34.11 -12.50 10.13
CA MET A 630 -34.89 -11.31 10.47
C MET A 630 -36.32 -11.67 10.89
N ASP A 631 -36.95 -12.62 10.19
CA ASP A 631 -38.32 -13.08 10.46
C ASP A 631 -38.42 -13.82 11.80
N SER A 632 -37.34 -14.48 12.24
CA SER A 632 -37.21 -15.09 13.58
C SER A 632 -36.84 -14.10 14.69
N GLY A 633 -36.71 -12.80 14.38
CA GLY A 633 -36.40 -11.75 15.35
C GLY A 633 -34.92 -11.66 15.74
N GLN A 634 -34.01 -12.32 15.01
CA GLN A 634 -32.58 -12.18 15.25
C GLN A 634 -32.13 -10.76 14.89
N ALA A 635 -31.50 -10.06 15.83
CA ALA A 635 -30.90 -8.76 15.57
C ALA A 635 -29.66 -8.92 14.68
N LEU A 636 -29.60 -8.17 13.58
CA LEU A 636 -28.51 -8.19 12.60
C LEU A 636 -27.94 -6.78 12.44
N THR A 637 -26.62 -6.70 12.25
CA THR A 637 -25.92 -5.47 11.86
C THR A 637 -25.37 -5.61 10.45
N ALA A 638 -25.42 -4.53 9.68
CA ALA A 638 -24.86 -4.47 8.34
C ALA A 638 -23.94 -3.25 8.20
N ARG A 639 -22.85 -3.39 7.46
CA ARG A 639 -21.91 -2.30 7.17
C ARG A 639 -21.38 -2.36 5.75
N ILE A 640 -21.03 -1.21 5.20
CA ILE A 640 -20.26 -1.11 3.96
C ILE A 640 -18.84 -1.63 4.22
N VAL A 641 -18.37 -2.55 3.37
CA VAL A 641 -17.01 -3.09 3.42
C VAL A 641 -16.10 -2.35 2.47
N HIS A 642 -16.60 -2.01 1.28
CA HIS A 642 -15.83 -1.30 0.27
C HIS A 642 -16.73 -0.50 -0.69
N VAL A 643 -16.34 0.73 -1.02
CA VAL A 643 -16.93 1.58 -2.05
C VAL A 643 -15.91 1.80 -3.18
N SER A 644 -16.30 1.45 -4.41
CA SER A 644 -15.45 1.62 -5.60
C SER A 644 -15.88 2.84 -6.40
N VAL A 645 -15.10 3.91 -6.29
CA VAL A 645 -15.30 5.18 -7.01
C VAL A 645 -14.48 5.12 -8.31
N GLY A 646 -15.05 4.51 -9.35
CA GLY A 646 -14.39 4.38 -10.68
C GLY A 646 -14.71 3.10 -11.46
N GLY A 647 -15.41 2.13 -10.86
CA GLY A 647 -15.84 0.88 -11.51
C GLY A 647 -17.24 0.95 -12.13
N THR A 648 -17.68 -0.12 -12.80
CA THR A 648 -19.06 -0.24 -13.28
C THR A 648 -20.05 -0.15 -12.11
N ALA A 649 -21.08 0.70 -12.23
CA ALA A 649 -22.04 1.03 -11.16
C ALA A 649 -22.76 -0.17 -10.50
N TRP A 650 -22.71 -1.35 -11.12
CA TRP A 650 -23.37 -2.58 -10.67
C TRP A 650 -22.71 -3.25 -9.46
N HIS A 651 -21.43 -2.99 -9.18
CA HIS A 651 -20.68 -3.57 -8.06
C HIS A 651 -20.01 -2.49 -7.17
N ALA A 652 -20.47 -1.24 -7.28
CA ALA A 652 -19.79 -0.11 -6.66
C ALA A 652 -19.83 -0.11 -5.12
N VAL A 653 -20.76 -0.85 -4.49
CA VAL A 653 -20.90 -0.93 -3.02
C VAL A 653 -20.91 -2.37 -2.57
N GLU A 654 -19.90 -2.77 -1.80
CA GLU A 654 -19.80 -4.05 -1.11
C GLU A 654 -20.22 -3.91 0.36
N PHE A 655 -20.97 -4.88 0.89
CA PHE A 655 -21.46 -4.89 2.27
C PHE A 655 -21.18 -6.24 2.96
N ALA A 656 -21.25 -6.23 4.28
CA ALA A 656 -21.26 -7.44 5.11
C ALA A 656 -22.34 -7.38 6.20
N ILE A 657 -22.93 -8.53 6.51
CA ILE A 657 -23.95 -8.73 7.55
C ILE A 657 -23.41 -9.66 8.64
N ARG A 658 -23.68 -9.30 9.89
CA ARG A 658 -23.29 -10.04 11.09
C ARG A 658 -24.48 -10.06 12.08
N PRO A 659 -24.57 -11.01 13.02
CA PRO A 659 -25.43 -10.87 14.19
C PRO A 659 -25.11 -9.57 14.92
N ALA A 660 -26.11 -8.92 15.51
CA ALA A 660 -25.95 -7.70 16.30
C ALA A 660 -25.31 -7.98 17.67
#